data_AF-X0BKN6-F1
#
_entry.id   AF-X0BKN6-F1
#
_cell.length_a   1.000
_cell.length_b   1.000
_cell.length_c   1.000
_cell.angle_alpha   90.00
_cell.angle_beta   90.00
_cell.angle_gamma   90.00
#
_symmetry.space_group_name_H-M   'P 1'
#
loop_
_entity.id
_entity.type
_entity.pdbx_description
1 polymer ?
#
loop_
_entity_poly.entity_id
_entity_poly.type
_entity_poly.pdbx_seq_one_letter_code
_entity_poly.pdbx_strand_id
1 'polypeptide(L)'
;MDPLPVQEQSTHPILSPTKVQKLETLGLYYNSPEQAIICTKCGFALSPRRASEHPGKKHGIARSARHGLKPLLSSLNLPDPDTLAPRPHGSRRHPYLAVQKGLSCKHCGLHSASGKVLEDHLRAEHRDKLKLTAEKKSRQHWLRDHIQQEVLFQSWTANNTRRSWLVSSDNDVNSRSIPSSILLQASPDPIKLLAQKLFTEEHVRLENQQSGGRRSRVQETPASSALQTNWLRRTGWETTFRKARCDVLVRLTALPHCTDNRPLPLGVVEGEAIISPARDERRLLFMIAALDRLLDQCGETVRTTDVCLRRWLRGRYPDRPYKMPFELVARPSSDKVYRKELKRFVCFWLRLFRLLPTTFQKVTGHRLKKHQFRVLRELWLDDIWKSAEHGDVDPAANKDRGHDGDEGEYEDQDNDEDEDEFPDDDEIQDDDEGEDDEGCNEIEDESQERVVVDTSDPSDDEATSTWSSNSQEDHPPDPALDILLRFCYSAVTEDYDGGVASSTMLVYFSAVRGLTTPEGDEYLKPHRFTPILAKLIYCSRLIFLEAVLPRFSHIYGGFGHSPRHGLQRRLNAARREYMCDGTLSPMGEFLSLLSYGNALRRSQGSSFRFYWSDDGEVLSWDGNQRLSMVDFRGLAREVLRSVTASCSRLIM
;
A
#
# COMPACT_ATOMS: atom_id res chain seq x y z
N MET A 1 -30.89 -65.00 19.56
CA MET A 1 -29.68 -65.72 20.02
C MET A 1 -28.76 -65.75 18.83
N ASP A 2 -28.00 -64.68 18.65
CA ASP A 2 -27.02 -64.54 17.57
C ASP A 2 -25.74 -63.96 18.19
N PRO A 3 -24.57 -64.34 17.68
CA PRO A 3 -23.39 -64.57 18.49
C PRO A 3 -22.57 -63.29 18.73
N LEU A 4 -21.99 -63.22 19.93
CA LEU A 4 -20.94 -62.26 20.28
C LEU A 4 -19.78 -62.37 19.28
N PRO A 5 -19.31 -61.28 18.66
CA PRO A 5 -18.07 -61.30 17.91
C PRO A 5 -16.89 -61.26 18.87
N VAL A 6 -15.98 -62.20 18.61
CA VAL A 6 -14.68 -62.45 19.22
C VAL A 6 -13.87 -61.15 19.39
N GLN A 7 -13.46 -60.84 20.62
CA GLN A 7 -12.40 -59.88 20.88
C GLN A 7 -11.08 -60.49 20.41
N GLU A 8 -10.62 -60.10 19.21
CA GLU A 8 -9.21 -60.23 18.83
C GLU A 8 -8.37 -59.33 19.75
N GLN A 9 -7.75 -59.95 20.76
CA GLN A 9 -6.68 -59.32 21.53
C GLN A 9 -5.49 -59.11 20.59
N SER A 10 -5.34 -57.90 20.04
CA SER A 10 -4.12 -57.55 19.31
C SER A 10 -2.97 -57.38 20.30
N THR A 11 -2.13 -58.41 20.38
CA THR A 11 -0.83 -58.39 21.06
C THR A 11 0.07 -57.33 20.43
N HIS A 12 0.15 -56.14 21.05
CA HIS A 12 1.10 -55.11 20.66
C HIS A 12 2.55 -55.58 20.96
N PRO A 13 3.52 -55.37 20.07
CA PRO A 13 4.91 -55.73 20.33
C PRO A 13 5.50 -54.81 21.41
N ILE A 14 5.62 -55.31 22.64
CA ILE A 14 6.30 -54.62 23.73
C ILE A 14 7.79 -54.61 23.41
N LEU A 15 8.36 -53.43 23.09
CA LEU A 15 9.81 -53.29 22.93
C LEU A 15 10.51 -53.63 24.25
N SER A 16 11.62 -54.37 24.17
CA SER A 16 12.48 -54.58 25.35
C SER A 16 13.04 -53.25 25.85
N PRO A 17 13.20 -53.06 27.17
CA PRO A 17 13.65 -51.78 27.75
C PRO A 17 15.00 -51.31 27.20
N THR A 18 15.90 -52.25 26.87
CA THR A 18 17.19 -51.98 26.21
C THR A 18 17.05 -51.37 24.82
N LYS A 19 15.99 -51.71 24.06
CA LYS A 19 15.71 -51.14 22.74
C LYS A 19 15.11 -49.75 22.85
N VAL A 20 14.26 -49.50 23.86
CA VAL A 20 13.68 -48.18 24.14
C VAL A 20 14.78 -47.19 24.53
N GLN A 21 15.66 -47.57 25.46
CA GLN A 21 16.78 -46.73 25.90
C GLN A 21 17.72 -46.36 24.73
N LYS A 22 17.92 -47.28 23.78
CA LYS A 22 18.68 -47.03 22.55
C LYS A 22 17.99 -46.04 21.60
N LEU A 23 16.66 -45.98 21.57
CA LEU A 23 15.93 -44.97 20.79
C LEU A 23 16.02 -43.60 21.48
N GLU A 24 15.87 -43.56 22.81
CA GLU A 24 15.94 -42.33 23.60
C GLU A 24 17.31 -41.65 23.50
N THR A 25 18.41 -42.41 23.58
CA THR A 25 19.78 -41.88 23.35
C THR A 25 19.98 -41.26 21.97
N LEU A 26 19.14 -41.61 20.99
CA LEU A 26 19.17 -41.07 19.63
C LEU A 26 18.14 -39.93 19.42
N GLY A 27 17.42 -39.52 20.47
CA GLY A 27 16.35 -38.51 20.40
C GLY A 27 15.09 -39.01 19.68
N LEU A 28 14.86 -40.33 19.68
CA LEU A 28 13.69 -40.97 19.08
C LEU A 28 12.81 -41.56 20.17
N TYR A 29 11.51 -41.29 20.09
CA TYR A 29 10.51 -41.83 21.00
C TYR A 29 9.57 -42.78 20.25
N TYR A 30 9.35 -43.98 20.81
CA TYR A 30 8.39 -44.95 20.28
C TYR A 30 7.02 -44.70 20.94
N ASN A 31 6.03 -44.30 20.14
CA ASN A 31 4.67 -44.06 20.64
C ASN A 31 3.84 -45.36 20.62
N SER A 32 2.98 -45.49 21.64
CA SER A 32 1.96 -46.53 21.80
C SER A 32 0.70 -45.85 22.35
N PRO A 33 -0.53 -46.14 21.86
CA PRO A 33 -0.92 -47.28 21.02
C PRO A 33 -0.68 -47.08 19.50
N GLU A 34 -0.56 -45.85 19.00
CA GLU A 34 -0.27 -45.60 17.58
C GLU A 34 1.22 -45.81 17.30
N GLN A 35 1.55 -46.91 16.63
CA GLN A 35 2.93 -47.31 16.35
C GLN A 35 3.61 -46.28 15.45
N ALA A 36 4.34 -45.35 16.05
CA ALA A 36 5.03 -44.27 15.37
C ALA A 36 6.35 -43.95 16.09
N ILE A 37 7.35 -43.51 15.32
CA ILE A 37 8.60 -43.01 15.90
C ILE A 37 8.64 -41.50 15.76
N ILE A 38 8.71 -40.82 16.90
CA ILE A 38 8.68 -39.37 17.00
C ILE A 38 10.09 -38.87 17.29
N CYS A 39 10.55 -37.89 16.52
CA CYS A 39 11.78 -37.20 16.86
C CYS A 39 11.50 -36.17 17.96
N THR A 40 12.07 -36.36 19.15
CA THR A 40 11.82 -35.48 20.29
C THR A 40 12.38 -34.07 20.09
N LYS A 41 13.40 -33.92 19.22
CA LYS A 41 13.99 -32.62 18.88
C LYS A 41 13.20 -31.86 17.80
N CYS A 42 12.64 -32.58 16.83
CA CYS A 42 11.91 -31.96 15.71
C CYS A 42 10.39 -31.88 15.93
N GLY A 43 9.83 -32.66 16.84
CA GLY A 43 8.43 -32.57 17.22
C GLY A 43 7.44 -33.21 16.23
N PHE A 44 7.85 -34.18 15.42
CA PHE A 44 6.96 -34.90 14.50
C PHE A 44 7.36 -36.37 14.32
N ALA A 45 6.40 -37.18 13.88
CA ALA A 45 6.59 -38.58 13.57
C ALA A 45 7.34 -38.77 12.23
N LEU A 46 8.27 -39.70 12.22
CA LEU A 46 9.14 -40.02 11.09
C LEU A 46 8.70 -41.33 10.45
N SER A 47 8.67 -41.36 9.12
CA SER A 47 8.50 -42.60 8.39
C SER A 47 9.69 -43.55 8.63
N PRO A 48 9.52 -44.87 8.49
CA PRO A 48 10.56 -45.85 8.88
C PRO A 48 11.90 -45.64 8.16
N ARG A 49 11.84 -45.23 6.89
CA ARG A 49 13.02 -44.88 6.09
C ARG A 49 13.71 -43.63 6.65
N ARG A 50 12.94 -42.57 6.92
CA ARG A 50 13.44 -41.29 7.47
C ARG A 50 13.99 -41.46 8.88
N ALA A 51 13.35 -42.26 9.73
CA ALA A 51 13.77 -42.50 11.11
C ALA A 51 15.21 -43.06 11.22
N SER A 52 15.68 -43.82 10.23
CA SER A 52 17.03 -44.39 10.23
C SER A 52 18.14 -43.39 9.89
N GLU A 53 17.83 -42.40 9.05
CA GLU A 53 18.81 -41.42 8.53
C GLU A 53 18.72 -40.06 9.23
N HIS A 54 17.52 -39.69 9.68
CA HIS A 54 17.20 -38.38 10.24
C HIS A 54 18.10 -37.99 11.43
N PRO A 55 18.38 -38.86 12.42
CA PRO A 55 19.26 -38.48 13.53
C PRO A 55 20.69 -38.15 13.07
N GLY A 56 21.16 -38.78 12.00
CA GLY A 56 22.46 -38.46 11.40
C GLY A 56 22.43 -37.17 10.59
N LYS A 57 21.44 -37.01 9.71
CA LYS A 57 21.36 -35.89 8.76
C LYS A 57 20.94 -34.56 9.42
N LYS A 58 20.05 -34.60 10.41
CA LYS A 58 19.49 -33.39 11.05
C LYS A 58 20.04 -33.09 12.44
N HIS A 59 20.59 -34.08 13.14
CA HIS A 59 21.13 -33.90 14.49
C HIS A 59 22.61 -34.28 14.65
N GLY A 60 23.31 -34.55 13.54
CA GLY A 60 24.76 -34.81 13.56
C GLY A 60 25.18 -36.08 14.29
N ILE A 61 24.27 -37.02 14.54
CA ILE A 61 24.61 -38.23 15.31
C ILE A 61 25.52 -39.16 14.49
N ALA A 62 26.69 -39.46 15.06
CA ALA A 62 27.72 -40.30 14.45
C ALA A 62 27.18 -41.67 14.00
N ARG A 63 27.78 -42.22 12.93
CA ARG A 63 27.35 -43.50 12.34
C ARG A 63 27.53 -44.68 13.32
N SER A 64 28.55 -44.63 14.17
CA SER A 64 28.81 -45.61 15.23
C SER A 64 27.67 -45.68 16.25
N ALA A 65 27.16 -44.54 16.70
CA ALA A 65 26.02 -44.46 17.64
C ALA A 65 24.70 -44.96 17.03
N ARG A 66 24.54 -44.86 15.70
CA ARG A 66 23.34 -45.35 14.96
C ARG A 66 23.45 -46.82 14.54
N HIS A 67 24.52 -47.52 14.89
CA HIS A 67 24.74 -48.91 14.51
C HIS A 67 23.60 -49.81 15.02
N GLY A 68 22.97 -50.58 14.13
CA GLY A 68 21.85 -51.46 14.46
C GLY A 68 20.47 -50.78 14.58
N LEU A 69 20.35 -49.47 14.28
CA LEU A 69 19.06 -48.78 14.25
C LEU A 69 18.18 -49.24 13.07
N LYS A 70 18.75 -49.35 11.86
CA LYS A 70 17.99 -49.75 10.66
C LYS A 70 17.34 -51.15 10.76
N PRO A 71 18.04 -52.20 11.26
CA PRO A 71 17.41 -53.50 11.55
C PRO A 71 16.32 -53.43 12.62
N LEU A 72 16.51 -52.61 13.66
CA LEU A 72 15.54 -52.42 14.73
C LEU A 72 14.27 -51.72 14.25
N LEU A 73 14.39 -50.72 13.38
CA LEU A 73 13.23 -50.05 12.76
C LEU A 73 12.47 -50.98 11.80
N SER A 74 13.22 -51.84 11.09
CA SER A 74 12.63 -52.78 10.13
C SER A 74 11.84 -53.90 10.83
N SER A 75 12.23 -54.29 12.05
CA SER A 75 11.50 -55.31 12.82
C SER A 75 10.21 -54.80 13.46
N LEU A 76 9.99 -53.48 13.50
CA LEU A 76 8.80 -52.87 14.09
C LEU A 76 7.62 -52.69 13.12
N ASN A 77 7.80 -52.99 11.82
CA ASN A 77 6.74 -52.90 10.79
C ASN A 77 5.83 -51.66 10.90
N LEU A 78 6.43 -50.50 11.15
CA LEU A 78 5.70 -49.27 11.44
C LEU A 78 4.94 -48.75 10.21
N PRO A 79 3.66 -48.35 10.35
CA PRO A 79 2.91 -47.68 9.29
C PRO A 79 3.50 -46.29 8.98
N ASP A 80 3.13 -45.75 7.82
CA ASP A 80 3.52 -44.38 7.44
C ASP A 80 2.78 -43.37 8.33
N PRO A 81 3.45 -42.37 8.93
CA PRO A 81 2.79 -41.43 9.83
C PRO A 81 1.60 -40.65 9.24
N ASP A 82 1.56 -40.47 7.91
CA ASP A 82 0.44 -39.81 7.24
C ASP A 82 -0.84 -40.69 7.19
N THR A 83 -0.72 -42.01 7.36
CA THR A 83 -1.86 -42.94 7.38
C THR A 83 -2.43 -43.18 8.78
N LEU A 84 -1.75 -42.71 9.83
CA LEU A 84 -2.21 -42.82 11.21
C LEU A 84 -3.48 -42.01 11.46
N ALA A 85 -4.38 -42.57 12.29
CA ALA A 85 -5.59 -41.89 12.71
C ALA A 85 -5.24 -40.70 13.62
N PRO A 86 -5.85 -39.52 13.43
CA PRO A 86 -5.69 -38.41 14.37
C PRO A 86 -6.29 -38.77 15.72
N ARG A 87 -5.73 -38.22 16.81
CA ARG A 87 -6.29 -38.41 18.15
C ARG A 87 -7.63 -37.66 18.29
N PRO A 88 -8.51 -38.05 19.21
CA PRO A 88 -9.77 -37.33 19.46
C PRO A 88 -9.53 -35.85 19.81
N HIS A 89 -10.37 -34.94 19.31
CA HIS A 89 -10.32 -33.52 19.67
C HIS A 89 -10.48 -33.34 21.19
N GLY A 90 -9.67 -32.46 21.79
CA GLY A 90 -9.64 -32.24 23.25
C GLY A 90 -8.69 -33.17 24.02
N SER A 91 -7.96 -34.04 23.33
CA SER A 91 -6.91 -34.88 23.92
C SER A 91 -5.84 -34.05 24.63
N ARG A 92 -5.17 -34.64 25.62
CA ARG A 92 -3.99 -34.03 26.25
C ARG A 92 -2.86 -33.87 25.24
N ARG A 93 -2.01 -32.86 25.46
CA ARG A 93 -0.81 -32.59 24.64
C ARG A 93 0.05 -33.84 24.60
N HIS A 94 0.38 -34.29 23.40
CA HIS A 94 1.41 -35.30 23.23
C HIS A 94 2.77 -34.67 23.59
N PRO A 95 3.54 -35.21 24.55
CA PRO A 95 4.73 -34.55 25.09
C PRO A 95 5.83 -34.24 24.06
N TYR A 96 5.92 -35.07 23.01
CA TYR A 96 6.99 -35.00 22.01
C TYR A 96 6.55 -34.51 20.62
N LEU A 97 5.28 -34.07 20.45
CA LEU A 97 4.81 -33.49 19.18
C LEU A 97 4.71 -31.96 19.30
N ALA A 98 5.06 -31.28 18.21
CA ALA A 98 4.99 -29.82 18.14
C ALA A 98 3.55 -29.34 18.24
N VAL A 99 3.28 -28.41 19.16
CA VAL A 99 1.99 -27.74 19.29
C VAL A 99 1.96 -26.57 18.31
N GLN A 100 0.97 -26.56 17.42
CA GLN A 100 0.75 -25.49 16.47
C GLN A 100 -0.38 -24.58 16.96
N LYS A 101 -0.18 -23.26 16.84
CA LYS A 101 -1.21 -22.24 17.07
C LYS A 101 -1.89 -21.93 15.74
N GLY A 102 -3.21 -21.88 15.71
CA GLY A 102 -3.92 -21.43 14.54
C GLY A 102 -5.41 -21.27 14.74
N LEU A 103 -6.15 -21.45 13.65
CA LEU A 103 -7.56 -21.14 13.51
C LEU A 103 -8.31 -22.44 13.23
N SER A 104 -9.54 -22.56 13.74
CA SER A 104 -10.41 -23.70 13.44
C SER A 104 -11.73 -23.25 12.84
N CYS A 105 -12.23 -24.05 11.89
CA CYS A 105 -13.58 -23.86 11.37
C CYS A 105 -14.60 -24.24 12.45
N LYS A 106 -15.64 -23.42 12.67
CA LYS A 106 -16.73 -23.76 13.62
C LYS A 106 -17.69 -24.83 13.08
N HIS A 107 -17.61 -25.11 11.78
CA HIS A 107 -18.57 -25.97 11.07
C HIS A 107 -18.03 -27.36 10.74
N CYS A 108 -16.72 -27.55 10.76
CA CYS A 108 -16.05 -28.82 10.50
C CYS A 108 -14.76 -28.92 11.31
N GLY A 109 -14.13 -30.09 11.33
CA GLY A 109 -12.89 -30.35 12.07
C GLY A 109 -11.61 -29.81 11.41
N LEU A 110 -11.68 -28.88 10.46
CA LEU A 110 -10.48 -28.34 9.79
C LEU A 110 -9.78 -27.29 10.66
N HIS A 111 -8.47 -27.43 10.80
CA HIS A 111 -7.61 -26.51 11.53
C HIS A 111 -6.44 -26.06 10.65
N SER A 112 -6.09 -24.78 10.69
CA SER A 112 -5.00 -24.22 9.87
C SER A 112 -4.30 -23.08 10.60
N ALA A 113 -2.98 -22.99 10.43
CA ALA A 113 -2.22 -21.82 10.87
C ALA A 113 -2.47 -20.58 9.98
N SER A 114 -2.96 -20.78 8.76
CA SER A 114 -3.28 -19.71 7.81
C SER A 114 -4.79 -19.44 7.77
N GLY A 115 -5.18 -18.17 7.98
CA GLY A 115 -6.56 -17.69 7.86
C GLY A 115 -7.10 -17.82 6.43
N LYS A 116 -6.26 -17.53 5.43
CA LYS A 116 -6.62 -17.63 4.01
C LYS A 116 -7.10 -19.03 3.62
N VAL A 117 -6.43 -20.08 4.10
CA VAL A 117 -6.82 -21.48 3.86
C VAL A 117 -8.20 -21.78 4.45
N LEU A 118 -8.52 -21.19 5.61
CA LEU A 118 -9.79 -21.41 6.29
C LEU A 118 -10.92 -20.60 5.65
N GLU A 119 -10.63 -19.39 5.17
CA GLU A 119 -11.56 -18.57 4.38
C GLU A 119 -11.93 -19.22 3.04
N ASP A 120 -10.93 -19.73 2.32
CA ASP A 120 -11.15 -20.46 1.06
C ASP A 120 -11.97 -21.73 1.31
N HIS A 121 -11.68 -22.46 2.39
CA HIS A 121 -12.46 -23.63 2.82
C HIS A 121 -13.91 -23.27 3.17
N LEU A 122 -14.15 -22.20 3.93
CA LEU A 122 -15.51 -21.76 4.28
C LEU A 122 -16.32 -21.46 3.02
N ARG A 123 -15.72 -20.75 2.05
CA ARG A 123 -16.35 -20.42 0.77
C ARG A 123 -16.67 -21.66 -0.07
N ALA A 124 -15.81 -22.69 -0.01
CA ALA A 124 -15.95 -23.91 -0.79
C ALA A 124 -16.96 -24.91 -0.19
N GLU A 125 -16.87 -25.21 1.11
CA GLU A 125 -17.61 -26.32 1.73
C GLU A 125 -18.76 -25.88 2.66
N HIS A 126 -18.82 -24.60 3.03
CA HIS A 126 -19.80 -24.10 4.01
C HIS A 126 -20.68 -22.96 3.47
N ARG A 127 -20.74 -22.77 2.15
CA ARG A 127 -21.46 -21.70 1.44
C ARG A 127 -22.92 -21.51 1.87
N ASP A 128 -23.61 -22.57 2.28
CA ASP A 128 -25.01 -22.50 2.71
C ASP A 128 -25.17 -21.88 4.10
N LYS A 129 -24.23 -22.15 5.01
CA LYS A 129 -24.19 -21.55 6.35
C LYS A 129 -23.79 -20.07 6.30
N LEU A 130 -23.03 -19.70 5.26
CA LEU A 130 -22.60 -18.34 4.97
C LEU A 130 -23.78 -17.43 4.52
N LYS A 131 -24.74 -17.97 3.76
CA LYS A 131 -25.91 -17.22 3.25
C LYS A 131 -26.89 -16.78 4.35
N LEU A 132 -27.10 -17.61 5.37
CA LEU A 132 -28.01 -17.32 6.49
C LEU A 132 -27.56 -16.13 7.36
N THR A 133 -26.26 -15.87 7.43
CA THR A 133 -25.69 -14.73 8.17
C THR A 133 -25.61 -13.43 7.36
N ALA A 134 -25.66 -13.51 6.03
CA ALA A 134 -25.51 -12.36 5.14
C ALA A 134 -26.72 -11.40 5.14
N GLU A 135 -27.91 -11.87 5.56
CA GLU A 135 -29.13 -11.05 5.60
C GLU A 135 -29.18 -10.07 6.79
N LYS A 136 -28.26 -10.15 7.76
CA LYS A 136 -28.39 -9.37 9.01
C LYS A 136 -27.26 -8.39 9.36
N LYS A 137 -26.07 -8.42 8.73
CA LYS A 137 -24.99 -7.45 9.03
C LYS A 137 -24.03 -7.17 7.85
N SER A 138 -23.42 -5.98 7.90
CA SER A 138 -22.47 -5.38 6.95
C SER A 138 -21.38 -6.31 6.40
N ARG A 139 -20.94 -6.02 5.17
CA ARG A 139 -20.38 -6.96 4.18
C ARG A 139 -18.91 -7.39 4.34
N GLN A 140 -18.22 -7.14 5.46
CA GLN A 140 -16.80 -7.50 5.60
C GLN A 140 -16.41 -8.37 6.81
N HIS A 141 -17.27 -8.57 7.83
CA HIS A 141 -16.87 -9.26 9.07
C HIS A 141 -17.45 -10.67 9.29
N TRP A 142 -18.38 -11.11 8.44
CA TRP A 142 -19.18 -12.31 8.70
C TRP A 142 -18.40 -13.64 8.58
N LEU A 143 -17.25 -13.68 7.89
CA LEU A 143 -16.43 -14.89 7.79
C LEU A 143 -15.69 -15.22 9.09
N ARG A 144 -15.23 -14.19 9.83
CA ARG A 144 -14.55 -14.38 11.13
C ARG A 144 -15.48 -14.99 12.17
N ASP A 145 -16.78 -14.72 12.09
CA ASP A 145 -17.78 -15.31 12.99
C ASP A 145 -17.86 -16.84 12.86
N HIS A 146 -17.43 -17.39 11.73
CA HIS A 146 -17.41 -18.84 11.45
C HIS A 146 -16.05 -19.49 11.75
N ILE A 147 -15.10 -18.72 12.29
CA ILE A 147 -13.74 -19.15 12.64
C ILE A 147 -13.55 -19.00 14.16
N GLN A 148 -13.06 -20.05 14.82
CA GLN A 148 -12.61 -19.98 16.20
C GLN A 148 -11.10 -19.69 16.23
N GLN A 149 -10.73 -18.57 16.87
CA GLN A 149 -9.36 -18.11 17.01
C GLN A 149 -8.65 -18.75 18.21
N GLU A 150 -7.32 -18.70 18.22
CA GLU A 150 -6.45 -19.19 19.30
C GLU A 150 -6.57 -20.69 19.64
N VAL A 151 -6.86 -21.55 18.65
CA VAL A 151 -6.84 -22.99 18.89
C VAL A 151 -5.43 -23.57 18.85
N LEU A 152 -5.17 -24.50 19.77
CA LEU A 152 -3.96 -25.31 19.78
C LEU A 152 -4.27 -26.66 19.16
N PHE A 153 -3.48 -27.05 18.16
CA PHE A 153 -3.62 -28.36 17.53
C PHE A 153 -2.26 -29.06 17.37
N GLN A 154 -2.31 -30.39 17.32
CA GLN A 154 -1.17 -31.25 17.05
C GLN A 154 -1.49 -32.16 15.86
N SER A 155 -0.45 -32.57 15.14
CA SER A 155 -0.52 -33.52 14.03
C SER A 155 0.64 -34.51 14.12
N TRP A 156 0.48 -35.69 13.51
CA TRP A 156 1.56 -36.68 13.45
C TRP A 156 2.73 -36.22 12.58
N THR A 157 2.43 -35.59 11.43
CA THR A 157 3.44 -35.09 10.49
C THR A 157 3.52 -33.56 10.50
N ALA A 158 4.68 -33.03 10.14
CA ALA A 158 4.90 -31.58 10.05
C ALA A 158 3.97 -30.97 8.99
N ASN A 159 3.25 -29.91 9.36
CA ASN A 159 2.35 -29.12 8.51
C ASN A 159 1.12 -29.86 7.94
N ASN A 160 0.71 -30.99 8.52
CA ASN A 160 -0.51 -31.67 8.11
C ASN A 160 -1.75 -31.11 8.83
N THR A 161 -2.33 -30.07 8.24
CA THR A 161 -3.51 -29.36 8.74
C THR A 161 -4.80 -30.19 8.65
N ARG A 162 -4.91 -31.09 7.67
CA ARG A 162 -6.11 -31.90 7.41
C ARG A 162 -6.32 -33.05 8.38
N ARG A 163 -5.24 -33.53 9.03
CA ARG A 163 -5.27 -34.65 10.00
C ARG A 163 -4.71 -34.21 11.35
N SER A 164 -5.12 -33.03 11.79
CA SER A 164 -4.76 -32.46 13.08
C SER A 164 -5.92 -32.58 14.07
N TRP A 165 -5.61 -32.56 15.37
CA TRP A 165 -6.61 -32.59 16.43
C TRP A 165 -6.38 -31.46 17.43
N LEU A 166 -7.47 -30.98 18.03
CA LEU A 166 -7.44 -29.93 19.05
C LEU A 166 -6.87 -30.48 20.35
N VAL A 167 -6.09 -29.66 21.02
CA VAL A 167 -5.37 -30.05 22.23
C VAL A 167 -5.72 -29.12 23.38
N SER A 168 -6.11 -29.72 24.50
CA SER A 168 -6.46 -28.99 25.71
C SER A 168 -5.23 -28.27 26.29
N SER A 169 -5.43 -27.05 26.79
CA SER A 169 -4.38 -26.33 27.50
C SER A 169 -4.28 -26.89 28.92
N ASP A 170 -3.12 -27.43 29.30
CA ASP A 170 -2.88 -27.89 30.68
C ASP A 170 -2.95 -26.76 31.72
N ASN A 171 -3.16 -25.50 31.29
CA ASN A 171 -3.47 -24.38 32.18
C ASN A 171 -4.88 -24.44 32.81
N ASP A 172 -5.76 -25.35 32.39
CA ASP A 172 -7.08 -25.50 33.03
C ASP A 172 -7.08 -26.39 34.29
N VAL A 173 -5.97 -27.03 34.64
CA VAL A 173 -5.88 -27.88 35.85
C VAL A 173 -5.35 -27.11 37.08
N ASN A 174 -4.95 -25.85 36.91
CA ASN A 174 -4.65 -24.94 38.03
C ASN A 174 -5.59 -23.73 38.09
N SER A 175 -6.77 -23.81 37.47
CA SER A 175 -7.93 -23.08 37.98
C SER A 175 -8.40 -23.80 39.25
N ARG A 176 -7.61 -23.66 40.34
CA ARG A 176 -8.27 -23.41 41.61
C ARG A 176 -9.07 -22.15 41.33
N SER A 177 -10.38 -22.33 41.20
CA SER A 177 -11.34 -21.29 41.43
C SER A 177 -10.87 -20.53 42.66
N ILE A 178 -10.20 -19.39 42.45
CA ILE A 178 -10.27 -18.33 43.44
C ILE A 178 -11.78 -18.09 43.51
N PRO A 179 -12.44 -18.33 44.66
CA PRO A 179 -13.85 -18.09 44.75
C PRO A 179 -14.10 -16.67 44.23
N SER A 180 -15.01 -16.54 43.26
CA SER A 180 -15.39 -15.29 42.60
C SER A 180 -15.95 -14.23 43.57
N SER A 181 -15.83 -14.46 44.88
CA SER A 181 -16.20 -13.60 45.99
C SER A 181 -15.08 -12.68 46.50
N ILE A 182 -13.82 -12.78 46.02
CA ILE A 182 -12.71 -11.96 46.57
C ILE A 182 -12.22 -10.82 45.64
N LEU A 183 -12.62 -10.75 44.37
CA LEU A 183 -12.19 -9.65 43.46
C LEU A 183 -13.33 -8.79 42.91
N LEU A 184 -14.43 -8.67 43.66
CA LEU A 184 -15.34 -7.52 43.60
C LEU A 184 -15.05 -6.57 44.77
N GLN A 185 -13.79 -6.22 45.01
CA GLN A 185 -13.54 -4.92 45.65
C GLN A 185 -13.53 -3.88 44.54
N ALA A 186 -14.57 -3.03 44.60
CA ALA A 186 -14.65 -1.81 43.81
C ALA A 186 -13.28 -1.12 43.80
N SER A 187 -12.90 -0.62 42.62
CA SER A 187 -11.77 0.30 42.50
C SER A 187 -11.86 1.32 43.64
N PRO A 188 -10.79 1.55 44.43
CA PRO A 188 -10.81 2.55 45.49
C PRO A 188 -11.43 3.83 44.95
N ASP A 189 -12.39 4.41 45.69
CA ASP A 189 -13.14 5.61 45.28
C ASP A 189 -12.26 6.73 44.67
N PRO A 190 -11.00 6.96 45.13
CA PRO A 190 -10.11 7.96 44.52
C PRO A 190 -9.74 7.67 43.05
N ILE A 191 -9.56 6.39 42.67
CA ILE A 191 -9.19 6.00 41.30
C ILE A 191 -10.40 6.11 40.38
N LYS A 192 -11.60 5.77 40.88
CA LYS A 192 -12.86 6.01 40.17
C LYS A 192 -13.08 7.50 39.94
N LEU A 193 -12.87 8.32 40.97
CA LEU A 193 -12.96 9.79 40.88
C LEU A 193 -11.95 10.38 39.91
N LEU A 194 -10.70 9.89 39.91
CA LEU A 194 -9.67 10.34 38.98
C LEU A 194 -9.97 9.92 37.54
N ALA A 195 -10.38 8.67 37.31
CA ALA A 195 -10.76 8.20 35.98
C ALA A 195 -11.98 8.96 35.45
N GLN A 196 -12.96 9.26 36.32
CA GLN A 196 -14.13 10.05 35.95
C GLN A 196 -13.76 11.51 35.71
N LYS A 197 -12.83 12.08 36.48
CA LYS A 197 -12.29 13.42 36.25
C LYS A 197 -11.53 13.50 34.92
N LEU A 198 -10.65 12.56 34.62
CA LEU A 198 -9.92 12.48 33.36
C LEU A 198 -10.86 12.26 32.17
N PHE A 199 -11.85 11.39 32.32
CA PHE A 199 -12.89 11.18 31.31
C PHE A 199 -13.69 12.46 31.06
N THR A 200 -14.07 13.19 32.11
CA THR A 200 -14.81 14.45 32.00
C THR A 200 -13.93 15.55 31.41
N GLU A 201 -12.66 15.66 31.81
CA GLU A 201 -11.69 16.60 31.24
C GLU A 201 -11.45 16.32 29.75
N GLU A 202 -11.36 15.05 29.35
CA GLU A 202 -11.22 14.67 27.95
C GLU A 202 -12.51 14.90 27.15
N HIS A 203 -13.68 14.62 27.73
CA HIS A 203 -14.97 14.96 27.11
C HIS A 203 -15.10 16.47 26.92
N VAL A 204 -14.71 17.26 27.91
CA VAL A 204 -14.66 18.73 27.82
C VAL A 204 -13.60 19.19 26.82
N ARG A 205 -12.46 18.50 26.68
CA ARG A 205 -11.44 18.80 25.66
C ARG A 205 -11.97 18.53 24.24
N LEU A 206 -12.68 17.42 24.05
CA LEU A 206 -13.31 17.03 22.78
C LEU A 206 -14.50 17.93 22.44
N GLU A 207 -15.33 18.28 23.43
CA GLU A 207 -16.41 19.26 23.28
C GLU A 207 -15.88 20.67 23.01
N ASN A 208 -14.75 21.08 23.61
CA ASN A 208 -14.09 22.35 23.29
C ASN A 208 -13.42 22.34 21.90
N GLN A 209 -13.02 21.17 21.39
CA GLN A 209 -12.56 21.01 20.00
C GLN A 209 -13.73 21.09 19.01
N GLN A 210 -14.83 20.40 19.29
CA GLN A 210 -16.03 20.42 18.44
C GLN A 210 -16.77 21.77 18.51
N SER A 211 -16.86 22.38 19.69
CA SER A 211 -17.45 23.71 19.90
C SER A 211 -16.49 24.86 19.54
N GLY A 212 -15.21 24.56 19.33
CA GLY A 212 -14.19 25.49 18.83
C GLY A 212 -14.32 25.83 17.35
N GLY A 213 -15.15 25.10 16.60
CA GLY A 213 -15.42 25.29 15.15
C GLY A 213 -16.10 26.61 14.79
N ARG A 214 -16.37 27.49 15.76
CA ARG A 214 -16.84 28.86 15.52
C ARG A 214 -16.01 29.89 16.28
N ARG A 215 -14.68 29.87 16.12
CA ARG A 215 -13.85 31.02 16.52
C ARG A 215 -13.62 31.97 15.36
N SER A 216 -14.31 33.10 15.48
CA SER A 216 -13.95 34.37 14.86
C SER A 216 -12.44 34.61 15.00
N ARG A 217 -11.83 34.96 13.87
CA ARG A 217 -10.44 35.39 13.69
C ARG A 217 -10.05 36.42 14.75
N VAL A 218 -9.35 36.01 15.79
CA VAL A 218 -8.71 36.92 16.77
C VAL A 218 -7.26 36.49 16.97
N GLN A 219 -6.38 37.40 16.55
CA GLN A 219 -4.99 37.64 16.96
C GLN A 219 -4.10 36.47 17.39
N GLU A 220 -3.06 36.25 16.59
CA GLU A 220 -1.96 35.30 16.78
C GLU A 220 -1.29 35.45 18.16
N THR A 221 -1.29 34.38 18.96
CA THR A 221 -0.33 34.17 20.06
C THR A 221 0.86 33.32 19.59
N PRO A 222 2.10 33.64 20.01
CA PRO A 222 3.32 32.95 19.58
C PRO A 222 3.40 31.46 19.98
N ALA A 223 2.51 30.98 20.87
CA ALA A 223 2.42 29.57 21.26
C ALA A 223 1.98 28.64 20.11
N SER A 224 1.32 29.14 19.06
CA SER A 224 0.84 28.30 17.95
C SER A 224 1.97 27.76 17.06
N SER A 225 3.14 28.42 17.03
CA SER A 225 4.30 27.94 16.26
C SER A 225 4.98 26.71 16.91
N ALA A 226 4.83 26.54 18.22
CA ALA A 226 5.43 25.43 18.97
C ALA A 226 4.67 24.10 18.80
N LEU A 227 3.44 24.14 18.26
CA LEU A 227 2.57 22.97 18.07
C LEU A 227 2.53 22.48 16.61
N GLN A 228 3.26 23.13 15.69
CA GLN A 228 3.31 22.70 14.30
C GLN A 228 4.13 21.42 14.17
N THR A 229 3.53 20.38 13.57
CA THR A 229 4.26 19.16 13.21
C THR A 229 5.36 19.51 12.20
N ASN A 230 6.47 18.76 12.21
CA ASN A 230 7.56 18.91 11.23
C ASN A 230 7.04 18.87 9.78
N TRP A 231 5.98 18.11 9.53
CA TRP A 231 5.28 18.06 8.25
C TRP A 231 4.64 19.40 7.85
N LEU A 232 3.90 20.05 8.74
CA LEU A 232 3.29 21.36 8.46
C LEU A 232 4.34 22.46 8.28
N ARG A 233 5.46 22.36 9.02
CA ARG A 233 6.60 23.27 8.84
C ARG A 233 7.24 23.10 7.46
N ARG A 234 7.43 21.86 6.98
CA ARG A 234 8.03 21.56 5.67
C ARG A 234 7.12 21.95 4.51
N THR A 235 5.82 21.69 4.60
CA THR A 235 4.85 22.00 3.55
C THR A 235 4.48 23.47 3.48
N GLY A 236 4.54 24.18 4.63
CA GLY A 236 4.25 25.61 4.70
C GLY A 236 2.77 25.96 4.49
N TRP A 237 1.87 24.98 4.48
CA TRP A 237 0.44 25.14 4.13
C TRP A 237 -0.28 26.19 4.99
N GLU A 238 0.05 26.29 6.27
CA GLU A 238 -0.52 27.34 7.14
C GLU A 238 -0.21 28.76 6.63
N THR A 239 0.97 28.96 6.05
CA THR A 239 1.34 30.27 5.49
C THR A 239 0.70 30.48 4.12
N THR A 240 0.66 29.44 3.28
CA THR A 240 0.03 29.47 1.94
C THR A 240 -1.46 29.76 2.02
N PHE A 241 -2.18 29.14 2.96
CA PHE A 241 -3.64 29.22 3.06
C PHE A 241 -4.16 30.23 4.08
N ARG A 242 -3.28 30.99 4.77
CA ARG A 242 -3.66 31.96 5.82
C ARG A 242 -4.76 32.95 5.42
N LYS A 243 -4.81 33.32 4.14
CA LYS A 243 -5.78 34.28 3.58
C LYS A 243 -6.72 33.64 2.56
N ALA A 244 -6.67 32.32 2.39
CA ALA A 244 -7.42 31.60 1.39
C ALA A 244 -8.74 31.05 1.96
N ARG A 245 -9.68 30.74 1.08
CA ARG A 245 -10.95 30.06 1.37
C ARG A 245 -10.81 28.58 1.06
N CYS A 246 -10.31 27.81 2.03
CA CYS A 246 -10.06 26.37 1.90
C CYS A 246 -11.30 25.59 1.44
N ASP A 247 -12.48 25.94 1.97
CA ASP A 247 -13.78 25.40 1.59
C ASP A 247 -14.06 25.51 0.08
N VAL A 248 -13.79 26.69 -0.49
CA VAL A 248 -13.97 26.94 -1.93
C VAL A 248 -12.87 26.25 -2.74
N LEU A 249 -11.63 26.26 -2.26
CA LEU A 249 -10.49 25.63 -2.93
C LEU A 249 -10.68 24.12 -3.09
N VAL A 250 -11.16 23.43 -2.06
CA VAL A 250 -11.46 21.99 -2.12
C VAL A 250 -12.53 21.72 -3.17
N ARG A 251 -13.65 22.47 -3.16
CA ARG A 251 -14.74 22.31 -4.14
C ARG A 251 -14.32 22.60 -5.58
N LEU A 252 -13.40 23.53 -5.80
CA LEU A 252 -12.82 23.82 -7.12
C LEU A 252 -12.12 22.59 -7.73
N THR A 253 -11.65 21.64 -6.92
CA THR A 253 -11.01 20.39 -7.40
C THR A 253 -11.97 19.30 -7.83
N ALA A 254 -13.29 19.46 -7.65
CA ALA A 254 -14.28 18.43 -8.02
C ALA A 254 -14.23 18.11 -9.52
N LEU A 255 -14.64 16.91 -9.94
CA LEU A 255 -14.79 16.65 -11.38
C LEU A 255 -16.17 17.09 -11.88
N PRO A 256 -16.28 17.61 -13.11
CA PRO A 256 -17.58 17.89 -13.71
C PRO A 256 -18.37 16.59 -13.87
N HIS A 257 -19.68 16.65 -13.65
CA HIS A 257 -20.57 15.49 -13.79
C HIS A 257 -21.22 15.49 -15.17
N CYS A 258 -21.20 14.34 -15.84
CA CYS A 258 -21.65 14.12 -17.22
C CYS A 258 -23.17 14.27 -17.42
N THR A 259 -23.97 14.10 -16.36
CA THR A 259 -25.44 13.99 -16.42
C THR A 259 -26.18 15.29 -16.12
N ASP A 260 -25.54 16.22 -15.42
CA ASP A 260 -26.18 17.43 -14.92
C ASP A 260 -25.67 18.63 -15.70
N ASN A 261 -26.49 19.13 -16.63
CA ASN A 261 -26.32 20.45 -17.23
C ASN A 261 -26.64 21.56 -16.19
N ARG A 262 -26.02 21.46 -15.01
CA ARG A 262 -26.24 22.28 -13.84
C ARG A 262 -24.97 23.06 -13.50
N PRO A 263 -25.10 24.28 -12.98
CA PRO A 263 -23.96 25.00 -12.44
C PRO A 263 -23.42 24.27 -11.19
N LEU A 264 -22.11 24.31 -10.99
CA LEU A 264 -21.47 23.77 -9.78
C LEU A 264 -21.40 24.86 -8.71
N PRO A 265 -22.05 24.71 -7.55
CA PRO A 265 -21.92 25.67 -6.45
C PRO A 265 -20.54 25.52 -5.77
N LEU A 266 -19.74 26.58 -5.83
CA LEU A 266 -18.38 26.59 -5.28
C LEU A 266 -18.34 27.10 -3.84
N GLY A 267 -19.29 27.93 -3.43
CA GLY A 267 -19.41 28.43 -2.06
C GLY A 267 -19.90 29.88 -2.00
N VAL A 268 -19.80 30.51 -0.84
CA VAL A 268 -20.20 31.91 -0.62
C VAL A 268 -19.00 32.71 -0.12
N VAL A 269 -18.68 33.80 -0.82
CA VAL A 269 -17.59 34.71 -0.46
C VAL A 269 -18.15 36.11 -0.29
N GLU A 270 -18.04 36.65 0.91
CA GLU A 270 -18.58 37.98 1.29
C GLU A 270 -20.08 38.16 0.99
N GLY A 271 -20.87 37.08 1.10
CA GLY A 271 -22.31 37.09 0.85
C GLY A 271 -22.71 36.82 -0.60
N GLU A 272 -21.75 36.79 -1.53
CA GLU A 272 -21.99 36.46 -2.93
C GLU A 272 -21.76 34.96 -3.19
N ALA A 273 -22.73 34.30 -3.83
CA ALA A 273 -22.60 32.90 -4.22
C ALA A 273 -21.68 32.78 -5.44
N ILE A 274 -20.58 32.06 -5.28
CA ILE A 274 -19.69 31.71 -6.38
C ILE A 274 -20.18 30.40 -6.98
N ILE A 275 -20.45 30.43 -8.28
CA ILE A 275 -20.86 29.25 -9.05
C ILE A 275 -19.98 29.13 -10.29
N SER A 276 -19.68 27.88 -10.68
CA SER A 276 -19.18 27.59 -12.01
C SER A 276 -20.38 27.39 -12.94
N PRO A 277 -20.54 28.19 -14.01
CA PRO A 277 -21.69 28.06 -14.91
C PRO A 277 -21.77 26.69 -15.60
N ALA A 278 -22.97 26.19 -15.89
CA ALA A 278 -23.18 24.92 -16.59
C ALA A 278 -22.48 24.86 -17.97
N ARG A 279 -22.36 26.01 -18.66
CA ARG A 279 -21.58 26.14 -19.90
C ARG A 279 -20.10 25.81 -19.67
N ASP A 280 -19.54 26.36 -18.59
CA ASP A 280 -18.12 26.20 -18.27
C ASP A 280 -17.86 24.74 -17.86
N GLU A 281 -18.75 24.12 -17.07
CA GLU A 281 -18.68 22.69 -16.72
C GLU A 281 -18.79 21.77 -17.95
N ARG A 282 -19.67 22.08 -18.92
CA ARG A 282 -19.73 21.34 -20.20
C ARG A 282 -18.42 21.44 -20.97
N ARG A 283 -17.84 22.64 -21.08
CA ARG A 283 -16.54 22.82 -21.73
C ARG A 283 -15.45 22.02 -21.01
N LEU A 284 -15.45 22.00 -19.68
CA LEU A 284 -14.52 21.18 -18.89
C LEU A 284 -14.69 19.69 -19.17
N LEU A 285 -15.91 19.17 -19.35
CA LEU A 285 -16.15 17.77 -19.74
C LEU A 285 -15.44 17.41 -21.06
N PHE A 286 -15.54 18.27 -22.08
CA PHE A 286 -14.83 18.06 -23.34
C PHE A 286 -13.31 18.10 -23.18
N MET A 287 -12.80 19.04 -22.36
CA MET A 287 -11.37 19.16 -22.08
C MET A 287 -10.83 17.93 -21.34
N ILE A 288 -11.54 17.40 -20.33
CA ILE A 288 -11.06 16.20 -19.61
C ILE A 288 -11.14 14.93 -20.46
N ALA A 289 -12.09 14.85 -21.41
CA ALA A 289 -12.14 13.75 -22.38
C ALA A 289 -11.00 13.85 -23.40
N ALA A 290 -10.61 15.06 -23.83
CA ALA A 290 -9.42 15.27 -24.63
C ALA A 290 -8.13 14.98 -23.84
N LEU A 291 -8.12 15.27 -22.54
CA LEU A 291 -7.01 14.93 -21.64
C LEU A 291 -6.81 13.42 -21.51
N ASP A 292 -7.88 12.62 -21.49
CA ASP A 292 -7.76 11.16 -21.52
C ASP A 292 -7.06 10.67 -22.78
N ARG A 293 -7.46 11.21 -23.95
CA ARG A 293 -6.81 10.88 -25.23
C ARG A 293 -5.34 11.30 -25.24
N LEU A 294 -5.01 12.47 -24.67
CA LEU A 294 -3.63 12.91 -24.50
C LEU A 294 -2.83 11.91 -23.66
N LEU A 295 -3.38 11.47 -22.53
CA LEU A 295 -2.70 10.51 -21.66
C LEU A 295 -2.56 9.11 -22.29
N ASP A 296 -3.51 8.71 -23.14
CA ASP A 296 -3.39 7.50 -23.97
C ASP A 296 -2.20 7.62 -24.94
N GLN A 297 -2.05 8.78 -25.58
CA GLN A 297 -0.93 9.09 -26.46
C GLN A 297 0.41 9.09 -25.71
N CYS A 298 0.48 9.75 -24.54
CA CYS A 298 1.66 9.70 -23.68
C CYS A 298 2.02 8.25 -23.31
N GLY A 299 1.01 7.40 -23.06
CA GLY A 299 1.20 5.99 -22.82
C GLY A 299 1.89 5.28 -24.01
N GLU A 300 1.50 5.59 -25.23
CA GLU A 300 2.11 5.02 -26.43
C GLU A 300 3.56 5.48 -26.64
N THR A 301 3.83 6.74 -26.36
CA THR A 301 5.21 7.25 -26.35
C THR A 301 6.07 6.52 -25.32
N VAL A 302 5.55 6.23 -24.11
CA VAL A 302 6.30 5.43 -23.13
C VAL A 302 6.54 4.00 -23.63
N ARG A 303 5.54 3.32 -24.22
CA ARG A 303 5.70 1.94 -24.72
C ARG A 303 6.79 1.80 -25.77
N THR A 304 6.95 2.84 -26.58
CA THR A 304 7.87 2.84 -27.73
C THR A 304 9.23 3.46 -27.41
N THR A 305 9.36 4.10 -26.25
CA THR A 305 10.61 4.65 -25.74
C THR A 305 11.49 3.54 -25.16
N ASP A 306 12.77 3.54 -25.59
CA ASP A 306 13.76 2.58 -25.11
C ASP A 306 13.96 2.58 -23.58
N VAL A 307 14.31 1.42 -23.04
CA VAL A 307 14.54 1.21 -21.60
C VAL A 307 15.56 2.20 -21.03
N CYS A 308 16.63 2.52 -21.78
CA CYS A 308 17.66 3.47 -21.34
C CYS A 308 17.06 4.85 -21.06
N LEU A 309 16.26 5.38 -21.98
CA LEU A 309 15.59 6.68 -21.83
C LEU A 309 14.57 6.65 -20.69
N ARG A 310 13.82 5.56 -20.53
CA ARG A 310 12.86 5.40 -19.42
C ARG A 310 13.53 5.32 -18.05
N ARG A 311 14.73 4.77 -17.94
CA ARG A 311 15.54 4.81 -16.70
C ARG A 311 16.00 6.22 -16.36
N TRP A 312 16.36 7.03 -17.36
CA TRP A 312 16.66 8.45 -17.16
C TRP A 312 15.42 9.24 -16.75
N LEU A 313 14.26 8.99 -17.37
CA LEU A 313 12.99 9.63 -17.02
C LEU A 313 12.56 9.36 -15.56
N ARG A 314 12.77 8.12 -15.08
CA ARG A 314 12.50 7.75 -13.69
C ARG A 314 13.52 8.33 -12.70
N GLY A 315 14.73 8.62 -13.14
CA GLY A 315 15.83 9.08 -12.29
C GLY A 315 15.55 10.40 -11.60
N ARG A 316 15.73 10.41 -10.27
CA ARG A 316 15.67 11.59 -9.41
C ARG A 316 16.87 12.52 -9.60
N TYR A 317 18.05 11.95 -9.86
CA TYR A 317 19.33 12.67 -9.86
C TYR A 317 19.77 13.09 -11.27
N PRO A 318 20.43 14.25 -11.45
CA PRO A 318 20.78 14.81 -12.76
C PRO A 318 21.90 14.06 -13.50
N ASP A 319 22.72 13.32 -12.78
CA ASP A 319 23.99 12.73 -13.19
C ASP A 319 23.88 11.22 -13.49
N ARG A 320 22.90 10.51 -12.91
CA ARG A 320 22.75 9.05 -13.04
C ARG A 320 21.32 8.61 -13.37
N PRO A 321 21.13 7.55 -14.18
CA PRO A 321 19.83 6.95 -14.43
C PRO A 321 19.37 6.11 -13.22
N TYR A 322 18.06 5.86 -13.11
CA TYR A 322 17.55 4.93 -12.09
C TYR A 322 17.86 3.46 -12.44
N LYS A 323 17.84 2.57 -11.45
CA LYS A 323 18.07 1.13 -11.65
C LYS A 323 17.01 0.52 -12.57
N MET A 324 15.74 0.87 -12.35
CA MET A 324 14.58 0.39 -13.13
C MET A 324 14.04 1.42 -14.13
N PRO A 325 13.43 1.01 -15.25
CA PRO A 325 12.76 1.95 -16.15
C PRO A 325 11.51 2.56 -15.51
N PHE A 326 11.08 3.70 -16.05
CA PHE A 326 9.71 4.18 -15.88
C PHE A 326 8.76 3.22 -16.60
N GLU A 327 7.69 2.82 -15.91
CA GLU A 327 6.69 1.88 -16.42
C GLU A 327 5.29 2.48 -16.28
N LEU A 328 4.41 2.07 -17.18
CA LEU A 328 3.00 2.44 -17.08
C LEU A 328 2.34 1.67 -15.94
N VAL A 329 1.34 2.29 -15.32
CA VAL A 329 0.57 1.64 -14.25
C VAL A 329 -0.12 0.39 -14.83
N ALA A 330 0.18 -0.78 -14.27
CA ALA A 330 -0.29 -2.05 -14.82
C ALA A 330 -1.79 -2.28 -14.58
N ARG A 331 -2.32 -1.83 -13.43
CA ARG A 331 -3.72 -2.02 -13.05
C ARG A 331 -4.60 -0.91 -13.64
N PRO A 332 -5.67 -1.24 -14.40
CA PRO A 332 -6.58 -0.25 -14.96
C PRO A 332 -7.31 0.59 -13.90
N SER A 333 -7.58 0.03 -12.71
CA SER A 333 -8.16 0.76 -11.57
C SER A 333 -7.22 1.86 -11.08
N SER A 334 -5.95 1.54 -10.89
CA SER A 334 -4.92 2.50 -10.49
C SER A 334 -4.72 3.57 -11.57
N ASP A 335 -4.63 3.20 -12.85
CA ASP A 335 -4.49 4.18 -13.95
C ASP A 335 -5.62 5.23 -13.95
N LYS A 336 -6.87 4.81 -13.75
CA LYS A 336 -8.02 5.73 -13.62
C LYS A 336 -7.82 6.75 -12.50
N VAL A 337 -7.30 6.32 -11.34
CA VAL A 337 -7.08 7.20 -10.18
C VAL A 337 -6.00 8.24 -10.47
N TYR A 338 -4.95 7.86 -11.18
CA TYR A 338 -3.86 8.78 -11.56
C TYR A 338 -4.35 9.84 -12.56
N ARG A 339 -5.07 9.39 -13.60
CA ARG A 339 -5.72 10.29 -14.58
C ARG A 339 -6.71 11.24 -13.92
N LYS A 340 -7.47 10.76 -12.93
CA LYS A 340 -8.41 11.57 -12.14
C LYS A 340 -7.71 12.77 -11.52
N GLU A 341 -6.50 12.60 -10.99
CA GLU A 341 -5.78 13.67 -10.32
C GLU A 341 -5.32 14.78 -11.29
N LEU A 342 -4.85 14.43 -12.48
CA LEU A 342 -4.51 15.42 -13.51
C LEU A 342 -5.77 16.14 -14.04
N LYS A 343 -6.90 15.44 -14.18
CA LYS A 343 -8.18 16.07 -14.54
C LYS A 343 -8.62 17.09 -13.48
N ARG A 344 -8.50 16.75 -12.20
CA ARG A 344 -8.78 17.68 -11.09
C ARG A 344 -7.90 18.92 -11.17
N PHE A 345 -6.61 18.76 -11.51
CA PHE A 345 -5.69 19.88 -11.72
C PHE A 345 -6.18 20.83 -12.82
N VAL A 346 -6.54 20.30 -14.00
CA VAL A 346 -7.04 21.11 -15.11
C VAL A 346 -8.34 21.83 -14.74
N CYS A 347 -9.31 21.10 -14.18
CA CYS A 347 -10.58 21.68 -13.74
C CYS A 347 -10.40 22.76 -12.67
N PHE A 348 -9.55 22.52 -11.68
CA PHE A 348 -9.26 23.46 -10.60
C PHE A 348 -8.79 24.81 -11.14
N TRP A 349 -7.76 24.81 -12.00
CA TRP A 349 -7.19 26.06 -12.50
C TRP A 349 -8.09 26.78 -13.49
N LEU A 350 -8.81 26.05 -14.34
CA LEU A 350 -9.75 26.65 -15.27
C LEU A 350 -10.94 27.26 -14.55
N ARG A 351 -11.55 26.57 -13.57
CA ARG A 351 -12.63 27.18 -12.75
C ARG A 351 -12.14 28.42 -12.01
N LEU A 352 -10.96 28.33 -11.41
CA LEU A 352 -10.37 29.45 -10.68
C LEU A 352 -10.09 30.64 -11.61
N PHE A 353 -9.60 30.40 -12.83
CA PHE A 353 -9.41 31.42 -13.88
C PHE A 353 -10.71 32.09 -14.31
N ARG A 354 -11.84 31.38 -14.27
CA ARG A 354 -13.16 31.89 -14.67
C ARG A 354 -13.81 32.81 -13.63
N LEU A 355 -13.27 32.87 -12.42
CA LEU A 355 -13.71 33.82 -11.41
C LEU A 355 -13.29 35.25 -11.75
N LEU A 356 -14.04 36.25 -11.27
CA LEU A 356 -13.63 37.65 -11.37
C LEU A 356 -12.26 37.83 -10.68
N PRO A 357 -11.35 38.68 -11.17
CA PRO A 357 -10.02 38.86 -10.55
C PRO A 357 -10.06 39.24 -9.07
N THR A 358 -11.08 39.99 -8.65
CA THR A 358 -11.32 40.33 -7.24
C THR A 358 -11.73 39.12 -6.42
N THR A 359 -12.54 38.23 -7.00
CA THR A 359 -13.00 36.98 -6.37
C THR A 359 -11.87 35.97 -6.31
N PHE A 360 -11.06 35.84 -7.37
CA PHE A 360 -9.85 35.03 -7.38
C PHE A 360 -8.96 35.37 -6.16
N GLN A 361 -8.67 36.65 -5.96
CA GLN A 361 -7.79 37.08 -4.87
C GLN A 361 -8.39 36.83 -3.49
N LYS A 362 -9.73 36.92 -3.35
CA LYS A 362 -10.43 36.58 -2.11
C LYS A 362 -10.42 35.07 -1.83
N VAL A 363 -10.47 34.23 -2.86
CA VAL A 363 -10.46 32.77 -2.72
C VAL A 363 -9.05 32.24 -2.43
N THR A 364 -8.03 32.69 -3.16
CA THR A 364 -6.66 32.16 -3.04
C THR A 364 -5.77 32.93 -2.06
N GLY A 365 -6.14 34.16 -1.72
CA GLY A 365 -5.33 35.07 -0.92
C GLY A 365 -4.22 35.80 -1.69
N HIS A 366 -4.04 35.49 -2.98
CA HIS A 366 -3.02 36.11 -3.84
C HIS A 366 -3.56 36.40 -5.25
N ARG A 367 -2.79 37.09 -6.08
CA ARG A 367 -3.20 37.41 -7.46
C ARG A 367 -2.69 36.34 -8.43
N LEU A 368 -3.43 36.13 -9.52
CA LEU A 368 -2.98 35.28 -10.61
C LEU A 368 -1.81 35.96 -11.33
N LYS A 369 -0.73 35.23 -11.55
CA LYS A 369 0.46 35.77 -12.22
C LYS A 369 0.22 35.99 -13.71
N LYS A 370 1.00 36.88 -14.32
CA LYS A 370 0.83 37.26 -15.73
C LYS A 370 1.06 36.09 -16.70
N HIS A 371 2.05 35.25 -16.46
CA HIS A 371 2.32 34.08 -17.30
C HIS A 371 1.26 32.99 -17.11
N GLN A 372 0.86 32.69 -15.88
CA GLN A 372 -0.23 31.76 -15.57
C GLN A 372 -1.53 32.20 -16.26
N PHE A 373 -1.87 33.50 -16.17
CA PHE A 373 -3.02 34.07 -16.87
C PHE A 373 -2.94 33.89 -18.38
N ARG A 374 -1.76 34.08 -18.99
CA ARG A 374 -1.55 33.91 -20.44
C ARG A 374 -1.84 32.47 -20.85
N VAL A 375 -1.24 31.51 -20.15
CA VAL A 375 -1.35 30.07 -20.45
C VAL A 375 -2.79 29.57 -20.25
N LEU A 376 -3.46 29.99 -19.18
CA LEU A 376 -4.87 29.66 -18.93
C LEU A 376 -5.81 30.30 -19.96
N ARG A 377 -5.54 31.55 -20.34
CA ARG A 377 -6.33 32.26 -21.35
C ARG A 377 -6.19 31.62 -22.72
N GLU A 378 -4.98 31.23 -23.10
CA GLU A 378 -4.70 30.54 -24.37
C GLU A 378 -5.49 29.24 -24.44
N LEU A 379 -5.41 28.39 -23.41
CA LEU A 379 -6.17 27.14 -23.36
C LEU A 379 -7.69 27.38 -23.40
N TRP A 380 -8.21 28.33 -22.62
CA TRP A 380 -9.66 28.51 -22.48
C TRP A 380 -10.33 29.19 -23.68
N LEU A 381 -9.65 30.15 -24.31
CA LEU A 381 -10.20 30.93 -25.42
C LEU A 381 -9.91 30.33 -26.79
N ASP A 382 -9.24 29.19 -26.84
CA ASP A 382 -8.94 28.50 -28.08
C ASP A 382 -10.21 28.17 -28.89
N ASP A 383 -10.16 28.44 -30.20
CA ASP A 383 -11.28 28.28 -31.12
C ASP A 383 -11.71 26.82 -31.27
N ILE A 384 -10.81 25.88 -30.98
CA ILE A 384 -11.09 24.44 -31.05
C ILE A 384 -12.24 24.03 -30.11
N TRP A 385 -12.47 24.79 -29.04
CA TRP A 385 -13.54 24.51 -28.06
C TRP A 385 -14.90 25.12 -28.45
N LYS A 386 -15.01 25.82 -29.60
CA LYS A 386 -16.28 26.42 -30.07
C LYS A 386 -17.25 25.38 -30.64
N SER A 387 -16.74 24.34 -31.30
CA SER A 387 -17.56 23.22 -31.81
C SER A 387 -18.23 22.44 -30.68
N ALA A 388 -17.54 22.33 -29.54
CA ALA A 388 -18.04 21.72 -28.31
C ALA A 388 -19.19 22.49 -27.63
N GLU A 389 -19.42 23.77 -27.98
CA GLU A 389 -20.51 24.57 -27.41
C GLU A 389 -21.86 24.35 -28.12
N HIS A 390 -21.85 23.80 -29.35
CA HIS A 390 -23.02 23.72 -30.24
C HIS A 390 -23.47 22.28 -30.58
N GLY A 391 -22.70 21.26 -30.18
CA GLY A 391 -23.10 19.87 -30.34
C GLY A 391 -24.10 19.46 -29.26
N ASP A 392 -25.31 19.07 -29.68
CA ASP A 392 -26.21 18.28 -28.84
C ASP A 392 -25.47 16.98 -28.52
N VAL A 393 -25.12 16.78 -27.26
CA VAL A 393 -24.43 15.56 -26.83
C VAL A 393 -25.45 14.44 -26.91
N ASP A 394 -25.43 13.67 -28.00
CA ASP A 394 -26.23 12.46 -28.12
C ASP A 394 -25.80 11.47 -27.02
N PRO A 395 -26.64 11.20 -25.99
CA PRO A 395 -26.28 10.32 -24.89
C PRO A 395 -26.08 8.86 -25.33
N ALA A 396 -26.43 8.53 -26.57
CA ALA A 396 -26.35 7.17 -27.10
C ALA A 396 -24.94 6.73 -27.50
N ALA A 397 -24.02 7.66 -27.84
CA ALA A 397 -22.68 7.30 -28.33
C ALA A 397 -21.71 6.83 -27.23
N ASN A 398 -22.08 7.01 -25.95
CA ASN A 398 -21.27 6.57 -24.80
C ASN A 398 -21.76 5.27 -24.14
N LYS A 399 -22.66 4.53 -24.78
CA LYS A 399 -23.25 3.30 -24.19
C LYS A 399 -22.36 2.04 -24.23
N ASP A 400 -21.14 2.10 -24.77
CA ASP A 400 -20.26 0.92 -24.86
C ASP A 400 -18.98 0.97 -23.99
N ARG A 401 -18.91 1.87 -23.01
CA ARG A 401 -17.94 1.75 -21.90
C ARG A 401 -18.58 2.09 -20.54
N GLY A 402 -19.27 1.10 -19.97
CA GLY A 402 -19.40 0.88 -18.53
C GLY A 402 -19.94 2.04 -17.70
N HIS A 403 -21.27 2.03 -17.57
CA HIS A 403 -22.16 2.85 -16.74
C HIS A 403 -21.63 3.34 -15.38
N ASP A 404 -21.83 4.63 -15.14
CA ASP A 404 -21.81 5.33 -13.85
C ASP A 404 -22.86 4.76 -12.88
N GLY A 405 -22.40 4.42 -11.68
CA GLY A 405 -23.24 4.27 -10.50
C GLY A 405 -22.57 5.02 -9.37
N ASP A 406 -23.28 6.03 -8.86
CA ASP A 406 -23.12 6.66 -7.56
C ASP A 406 -22.39 5.78 -6.53
N GLU A 407 -21.11 6.05 -6.33
CA GLU A 407 -20.51 5.92 -5.01
C GLU A 407 -20.36 7.33 -4.49
N GLY A 408 -21.26 7.69 -3.57
CA GLY A 408 -21.14 8.88 -2.75
C GLY A 408 -19.73 8.99 -2.18
N GLU A 409 -19.39 10.20 -1.74
CA GLU A 409 -18.16 10.49 -1.01
C GLU A 409 -18.09 9.64 0.27
N TYR A 410 -17.70 8.37 0.12
CA TYR A 410 -17.11 7.59 1.17
C TYR A 410 -15.65 7.98 1.12
N GLU A 411 -15.23 8.70 2.16
CA GLU A 411 -13.83 8.70 2.56
C GLU A 411 -13.26 7.29 2.36
N ASP A 412 -12.06 7.20 1.81
CA ASP A 412 -11.23 5.99 1.87
C ASP A 412 -11.03 5.64 3.37
N GLN A 413 -12.03 5.03 3.99
CA GLN A 413 -11.92 4.26 5.21
C GLN A 413 -11.28 2.94 4.79
N ASP A 414 -9.98 2.89 5.04
CA ASP A 414 -9.20 1.69 5.29
C ASP A 414 -9.37 0.58 4.24
N ASN A 415 -8.99 0.87 3.00
CA ASN A 415 -8.57 -0.18 2.07
C ASN A 415 -7.03 -0.17 1.97
N ASP A 416 -6.36 -0.43 3.11
CA ASP A 416 -4.91 -0.64 3.20
C ASP A 416 -4.50 -2.06 2.71
N GLU A 417 -5.19 -2.62 1.71
CA GLU A 417 -4.82 -3.93 1.12
C GLU A 417 -4.27 -3.83 -0.31
N ASP A 418 -4.10 -2.62 -0.86
CA ASP A 418 -3.32 -2.40 -2.08
C ASP A 418 -2.07 -1.57 -1.77
N GLU A 419 -1.14 -2.18 -1.04
CA GLU A 419 0.27 -1.83 -1.17
C GLU A 419 0.71 -2.19 -2.60
N ASP A 420 0.47 -1.28 -3.55
CA ASP A 420 1.44 -1.11 -4.63
C ASP A 420 2.72 -0.65 -3.90
N GLU A 421 3.52 -1.62 -3.49
CA GLU A 421 4.84 -1.48 -2.89
C GLU A 421 5.65 -0.60 -3.84
N PHE A 422 5.69 0.71 -3.57
CA PHE A 422 6.54 1.63 -4.28
C PHE A 422 7.96 1.13 -4.04
N PRO A 423 8.70 0.69 -5.08
CA PRO A 423 10.07 0.22 -4.88
C PRO A 423 10.84 1.35 -4.20
N ASP A 424 11.40 1.04 -3.03
CA ASP A 424 12.12 1.96 -2.17
C ASP A 424 13.03 2.88 -2.99
N ASP A 425 12.85 4.20 -2.81
CA ASP A 425 13.68 5.23 -3.45
C ASP A 425 15.01 5.44 -2.70
N ASP A 426 15.35 4.53 -1.77
CA ASP A 426 16.45 4.69 -0.80
C ASP A 426 17.35 3.44 -0.64
N GLU A 427 17.50 2.58 -1.65
CA GLU A 427 18.69 1.69 -1.67
C GLU A 427 19.95 2.49 -2.03
N ILE A 428 20.39 3.34 -1.10
CA ILE A 428 21.79 3.73 -0.95
C ILE A 428 22.32 2.87 0.19
N GLN A 429 22.91 1.72 -0.15
CA GLN A 429 23.99 1.17 0.67
C GLN A 429 25.24 1.91 0.23
N ASP A 430 25.70 2.80 1.10
CA ASP A 430 27.09 3.25 1.13
C ASP A 430 27.95 2.06 1.56
N ASP A 431 28.45 1.28 0.59
CA ASP A 431 29.56 0.36 0.82
C ASP A 431 30.82 1.00 0.21
N ASP A 432 31.41 1.91 0.99
CA ASP A 432 32.82 2.26 0.90
C ASP A 432 33.55 1.44 1.98
N GLU A 433 34.05 0.26 1.63
CA GLU A 433 35.24 -0.33 2.25
C GLU A 433 36.01 -1.17 1.21
N GLY A 434 37.21 -0.69 0.87
CA GLY A 434 38.45 -1.47 0.91
C GLY A 434 38.62 -2.68 -0.01
N GLU A 435 39.44 -2.46 -1.03
CA GLU A 435 40.50 -3.33 -1.58
C GLU A 435 40.46 -4.84 -1.24
N ASP A 436 40.45 -5.69 -2.27
CA ASP A 436 41.50 -6.70 -2.48
C ASP A 436 41.51 -7.13 -3.95
N ASP A 437 42.70 -7.00 -4.53
CA ASP A 437 43.15 -7.46 -5.85
C ASP A 437 43.18 -8.99 -5.94
N GLU A 438 43.23 -9.53 -7.17
CA GLU A 438 43.90 -10.76 -7.62
C GLU A 438 43.17 -11.38 -8.85
N GLY A 439 43.83 -11.27 -10.02
CA GLY A 439 44.04 -12.45 -10.86
C GLY A 439 43.37 -12.51 -12.24
N CYS A 440 44.14 -12.12 -13.26
CA CYS A 440 43.92 -12.33 -14.69
C CYS A 440 43.52 -13.75 -15.10
N ASN A 441 42.88 -13.87 -16.27
CA ASN A 441 43.41 -14.72 -17.35
C ASN A 441 42.98 -14.21 -18.73
N GLU A 442 44.00 -13.81 -19.50
CA GLU A 442 44.00 -13.56 -20.94
C GLU A 442 43.86 -14.87 -21.71
N ILE A 443 43.21 -14.81 -22.89
CA ILE A 443 43.52 -15.70 -24.01
C ILE A 443 43.49 -14.84 -25.29
N GLU A 444 44.68 -14.52 -25.79
CA GLU A 444 45.04 -14.12 -27.16
C GLU A 444 44.85 -15.33 -28.10
N ASP A 445 44.22 -15.26 -29.28
CA ASP A 445 44.64 -14.75 -30.60
C ASP A 445 44.55 -15.93 -31.59
N GLU A 446 44.05 -15.67 -32.80
CA GLU A 446 44.67 -16.13 -34.04
C GLU A 446 44.02 -15.43 -35.24
N SER A 447 44.76 -14.43 -35.74
CA SER A 447 44.86 -13.90 -37.11
C SER A 447 44.69 -14.93 -38.26
N GLN A 448 44.36 -14.67 -39.53
CA GLN A 448 44.75 -13.67 -40.57
C GLN A 448 43.65 -13.68 -41.68
N GLU A 449 43.45 -12.72 -42.59
CA GLU A 449 44.35 -12.37 -43.70
C GLU A 449 43.81 -11.12 -44.46
N ARG A 450 44.74 -10.26 -44.91
CA ARG A 450 44.51 -9.03 -45.68
C ARG A 450 44.47 -9.30 -47.18
N VAL A 451 43.61 -8.58 -47.91
CA VAL A 451 43.91 -8.11 -49.28
C VAL A 451 43.41 -6.68 -49.43
N VAL A 452 44.27 -5.80 -49.96
CA VAL A 452 44.02 -4.39 -50.30
C VAL A 452 44.21 -4.25 -51.82
N VAL A 453 43.66 -3.17 -52.41
CA VAL A 453 43.80 -2.62 -53.79
C VAL A 453 42.53 -2.87 -54.63
N ASP A 454 41.87 -1.94 -55.33
CA ASP A 454 42.15 -0.55 -55.73
C ASP A 454 40.83 0.23 -55.98
N THR A 455 40.95 1.54 -56.12
CA THR A 455 39.94 2.53 -56.49
C THR A 455 39.24 2.31 -57.85
N SER A 456 37.91 2.50 -57.89
CA SER A 456 37.19 3.15 -59.02
C SER A 456 35.74 3.48 -58.62
N ASP A 457 35.37 4.75 -58.77
CA ASP A 457 34.01 5.27 -58.99
C ASP A 457 34.01 5.75 -60.47
N PRO A 458 32.91 5.94 -61.25
CA PRO A 458 31.48 5.96 -60.90
C PRO A 458 30.52 5.25 -61.90
N SER A 459 29.24 5.09 -61.55
CA SER A 459 28.07 5.48 -62.38
C SER A 459 26.75 4.84 -61.91
N ASP A 460 25.69 5.64 -62.00
CA ASP A 460 24.27 5.31 -61.91
C ASP A 460 23.88 3.96 -62.55
N ASP A 461 23.05 3.16 -61.86
CA ASP A 461 21.65 2.97 -62.25
C ASP A 461 20.92 1.99 -61.31
N GLU A 462 19.90 2.57 -60.68
CA GLU A 462 18.65 2.04 -60.16
C GLU A 462 18.31 0.54 -60.36
N ALA A 463 18.28 -0.21 -59.25
CA ALA A 463 17.42 -1.39 -59.08
C ALA A 463 17.09 -1.61 -57.59
N THR A 464 16.15 -0.80 -57.11
CA THR A 464 15.06 -1.16 -56.18
C THR A 464 15.20 -2.49 -55.42
N SER A 465 15.84 -2.46 -54.25
CA SER A 465 15.54 -3.40 -53.16
C SER A 465 14.67 -2.70 -52.11
N THR A 466 13.39 -2.75 -52.43
CA THR A 466 12.18 -2.55 -51.64
C THR A 466 12.28 -3.07 -50.20
N TRP A 467 12.87 -2.30 -49.28
CA TRP A 467 12.47 -2.33 -47.87
C TRP A 467 11.59 -1.12 -47.63
N SER A 468 10.31 -1.35 -47.94
CA SER A 468 9.19 -0.43 -47.83
C SER A 468 9.15 0.27 -46.47
N SER A 469 9.07 1.58 -46.54
CA SER A 469 8.37 2.44 -45.60
C SER A 469 7.05 1.84 -45.11
N ASN A 470 6.80 1.95 -43.80
CA ASN A 470 5.51 2.13 -43.09
C ASN A 470 5.56 1.37 -41.76
N SER A 471 5.41 2.02 -40.61
CA SER A 471 4.20 2.77 -40.25
C SER A 471 4.54 3.97 -39.38
N GLN A 472 4.77 5.11 -40.03
CA GLN A 472 4.48 6.39 -39.38
C GLN A 472 2.95 6.50 -39.42
N GLU A 473 2.29 6.13 -38.33
CA GLU A 473 0.86 6.37 -38.19
C GLU A 473 0.67 7.89 -38.11
N ASP A 474 0.44 8.52 -39.27
CA ASP A 474 -0.08 9.87 -39.37
C ASP A 474 -1.50 9.84 -38.80
N HIS A 475 -1.60 9.83 -37.47
CA HIS A 475 -2.85 10.18 -36.81
C HIS A 475 -3.23 11.58 -37.26
N PRO A 476 -4.51 11.81 -37.61
CA PRO A 476 -4.97 13.16 -37.93
C PRO A 476 -4.60 14.08 -36.75
N PRO A 477 -4.01 15.25 -37.02
CA PRO A 477 -3.64 16.18 -35.95
C PRO A 477 -4.90 16.47 -35.11
N ASP A 478 -4.80 16.30 -33.79
CA ASP A 478 -5.85 16.66 -32.83
C ASP A 478 -5.42 17.93 -32.07
N PRO A 479 -5.87 19.12 -32.52
CA PRO A 479 -5.51 20.40 -31.89
C PRO A 479 -5.85 20.47 -30.40
N ALA A 480 -6.82 19.67 -29.93
CA ALA A 480 -7.21 19.64 -28.52
C ALA A 480 -6.11 19.00 -27.65
N LEU A 481 -5.45 17.95 -28.15
CA LEU A 481 -4.34 17.30 -27.46
C LEU A 481 -3.14 18.22 -27.41
N ASP A 482 -2.85 18.89 -28.53
CA ASP A 482 -1.76 19.84 -28.69
C ASP A 482 -1.81 21.01 -27.69
N ILE A 483 -2.98 21.68 -27.57
CA ILE A 483 -3.12 22.80 -26.63
C ILE A 483 -3.09 22.33 -25.18
N LEU A 484 -3.63 21.14 -24.88
CA LEU A 484 -3.62 20.55 -23.55
C LEU A 484 -2.20 20.11 -23.16
N LEU A 485 -1.44 19.54 -24.10
CA LEU A 485 -0.04 19.18 -23.89
C LEU A 485 0.79 20.43 -23.61
N ARG A 486 0.61 21.50 -24.39
CA ARG A 486 1.28 22.79 -24.13
C ARG A 486 0.95 23.33 -22.74
N PHE A 487 -0.32 23.33 -22.36
CA PHE A 487 -0.76 23.77 -21.04
C PHE A 487 -0.14 22.93 -19.92
N CYS A 488 -0.26 21.60 -20.00
CA CYS A 488 0.25 20.71 -18.96
C CYS A 488 1.77 20.76 -18.88
N TYR A 489 2.47 20.81 -20.01
CA TYR A 489 3.93 20.96 -20.06
C TYR A 489 4.37 22.28 -19.43
N SER A 490 3.73 23.40 -19.78
CA SER A 490 4.01 24.70 -19.17
C SER A 490 3.79 24.70 -17.65
N ALA A 491 2.84 23.90 -17.14
CA ALA A 491 2.63 23.75 -15.71
C ALA A 491 3.68 22.86 -15.05
N VAL A 492 4.15 21.80 -15.73
CA VAL A 492 5.21 20.89 -15.26
C VAL A 492 6.57 21.60 -15.21
N THR A 493 6.87 22.46 -16.17
CA THR A 493 8.14 23.20 -16.27
C THR A 493 8.03 24.64 -15.77
N GLU A 494 7.06 24.93 -14.89
CA GLU A 494 6.91 26.29 -14.34
C GLU A 494 7.99 26.58 -13.28
N ASP A 495 8.74 27.66 -13.44
CA ASP A 495 9.73 28.07 -12.43
C ASP A 495 9.10 28.72 -11.20
N TYR A 496 9.78 28.61 -10.07
CA TYR A 496 9.40 29.31 -8.85
C TYR A 496 9.52 30.82 -9.06
N ASP A 497 8.48 31.54 -8.68
CA ASP A 497 8.52 32.99 -8.56
C ASP A 497 8.94 33.37 -7.13
N GLY A 498 9.95 34.23 -7.03
CA GLY A 498 10.52 34.65 -5.74
C GLY A 498 11.11 33.51 -4.90
N GLY A 499 11.47 32.38 -5.53
CA GLY A 499 11.99 31.20 -4.83
C GLY A 499 10.95 30.43 -4.02
N VAL A 500 9.65 30.71 -4.21
CA VAL A 500 8.56 30.06 -3.46
C VAL A 500 7.92 28.96 -4.31
N ALA A 501 7.98 27.71 -3.83
CA ALA A 501 7.44 26.55 -4.53
C ALA A 501 5.92 26.65 -4.78
N SER A 502 5.16 27.07 -3.77
CA SER A 502 3.69 27.24 -3.85
C SER A 502 3.24 28.34 -4.82
N SER A 503 4.19 29.04 -5.45
CA SER A 503 3.89 30.03 -6.45
C SER A 503 3.57 29.39 -7.82
N THR A 504 3.98 28.14 -8.04
CA THR A 504 3.67 27.38 -9.27
C THR A 504 2.27 26.76 -9.22
N MET A 505 1.67 26.55 -10.39
CA MET A 505 0.31 26.04 -10.53
C MET A 505 0.15 24.63 -9.98
N LEU A 506 1.08 23.74 -10.31
CA LEU A 506 1.04 22.34 -9.87
C LEU A 506 1.30 22.21 -8.36
N VAL A 507 2.27 22.93 -7.80
CA VAL A 507 2.55 22.85 -6.36
C VAL A 507 1.40 23.43 -5.55
N TYR A 508 0.85 24.58 -5.97
CA TYR A 508 -0.33 25.15 -5.29
C TYR A 508 -1.53 24.19 -5.35
N PHE A 509 -1.82 23.59 -6.51
CA PHE A 509 -2.86 22.57 -6.62
C PHE A 509 -2.58 21.37 -5.71
N SER A 510 -1.34 20.85 -5.68
CA SER A 510 -0.98 19.75 -4.78
C SER A 510 -1.22 20.12 -3.31
N ALA A 511 -0.92 21.36 -2.90
CA ALA A 511 -1.16 21.83 -1.55
C ALA A 511 -2.66 21.88 -1.23
N VAL A 512 -3.50 22.28 -2.19
CA VAL A 512 -4.97 22.24 -2.03
C VAL A 512 -5.46 20.81 -1.85
N ARG A 513 -4.86 19.84 -2.54
CA ARG A 513 -5.15 18.41 -2.33
C ARG A 513 -4.64 17.88 -0.99
N GLY A 514 -3.83 18.66 -0.28
CA GLY A 514 -3.42 18.44 1.11
C GLY A 514 -4.45 18.89 2.14
N LEU A 515 -5.55 19.54 1.74
CA LEU A 515 -6.67 19.88 2.61
C LEU A 515 -7.63 18.70 2.77
N THR A 516 -8.22 18.54 3.94
CA THR A 516 -9.28 17.54 4.16
C THR A 516 -10.55 17.89 3.39
N THR A 517 -11.26 16.89 2.92
CA THR A 517 -12.57 17.06 2.27
C THR A 517 -13.68 16.83 3.30
N PRO A 518 -14.86 17.47 3.18
CA PRO A 518 -15.25 18.47 2.17
C PRO A 518 -14.94 19.94 2.52
N GLU A 519 -14.75 20.30 3.80
CA GLU A 519 -14.61 21.70 4.24
C GLU A 519 -13.20 22.29 4.14
N GLY A 520 -12.14 21.48 4.09
CA GLY A 520 -10.76 21.98 4.07
C GLY A 520 -10.28 22.53 5.41
N ASP A 521 -10.86 22.06 6.52
CA ASP A 521 -10.58 22.56 7.87
C ASP A 521 -9.28 22.02 8.46
N GLU A 522 -8.80 20.87 7.97
CA GLU A 522 -7.58 20.21 8.43
C GLU A 522 -6.62 19.89 7.28
N TYR A 523 -5.41 19.49 7.64
CA TYR A 523 -4.33 19.14 6.72
C TYR A 523 -4.04 17.65 6.74
N LEU A 524 -3.85 17.06 5.56
CA LEU A 524 -3.49 15.65 5.41
C LEU A 524 -2.12 15.35 6.01
N LYS A 525 -2.06 14.22 6.72
CA LYS A 525 -0.82 13.62 7.23
C LYS A 525 0.02 13.05 6.08
N PRO A 526 1.34 12.84 6.27
CA PRO A 526 2.23 12.33 5.23
C PRO A 526 1.70 11.09 4.50
N HIS A 527 1.22 10.07 5.23
CA HIS A 527 0.75 8.81 4.64
C HIS A 527 -0.48 8.95 3.72
N ARG A 528 -1.34 9.96 3.93
CA ARG A 528 -2.47 10.25 3.02
C ARG A 528 -2.07 11.17 1.87
N PHE A 529 -1.03 11.99 2.04
CA PHE A 529 -0.60 12.96 1.03
C PHE A 529 0.42 12.39 0.03
N THR A 530 1.35 11.54 0.45
CA THR A 530 2.37 10.97 -0.43
C THR A 530 1.80 10.19 -1.64
N PRO A 531 0.66 9.47 -1.54
CA PRO A 531 0.02 8.87 -2.71
C PRO A 531 -0.49 9.89 -3.72
N ILE A 532 -0.90 11.10 -3.29
CA ILE A 532 -1.32 12.18 -4.18
C ILE A 532 -0.11 12.71 -4.96
N LEU A 533 1.02 12.92 -4.27
CA LEU A 533 2.27 13.32 -4.90
C LEU A 533 2.74 12.28 -5.93
N ALA A 534 2.67 10.99 -5.60
CA ALA A 534 3.06 9.93 -6.53
C ALA A 534 2.24 9.96 -7.84
N LYS A 535 0.93 10.21 -7.74
CA LYS A 535 0.05 10.37 -8.91
C LYS A 535 0.46 11.56 -9.78
N LEU A 536 0.72 12.71 -9.15
CA LEU A 536 1.18 13.91 -9.85
C LEU A 536 2.54 13.71 -10.50
N ILE A 537 3.52 13.12 -9.80
CA ILE A 537 4.85 12.80 -10.35
C ILE A 537 4.73 11.91 -11.58
N TYR A 538 3.89 10.88 -11.52
CA TYR A 538 3.65 9.97 -12.64
C TYR A 538 3.07 10.72 -13.85
N CYS A 539 1.98 11.48 -13.65
CA CYS A 539 1.36 12.26 -14.73
C CYS A 539 2.32 13.30 -15.31
N SER A 540 3.09 14.00 -14.46
CA SER A 540 4.10 14.96 -14.91
C SER A 540 5.18 14.29 -15.78
N ARG A 541 5.64 13.07 -15.44
CA ARG A 541 6.60 12.32 -16.27
C ARG A 541 6.03 11.92 -17.63
N LEU A 542 4.75 11.54 -17.69
CA LEU A 542 4.07 11.24 -18.95
C LEU A 542 4.02 12.46 -19.87
N ILE A 543 3.51 13.57 -19.36
CA ILE A 543 3.42 14.84 -20.10
C ILE A 543 4.80 15.34 -20.52
N PHE A 544 5.78 15.26 -19.63
CA PHE A 544 7.15 15.68 -19.90
C PHE A 544 7.78 14.86 -21.02
N LEU A 545 7.62 13.53 -21.02
CA LEU A 545 8.17 12.68 -22.07
C LEU A 545 7.52 13.00 -23.43
N GLU A 546 6.19 13.13 -23.48
CA GLU A 546 5.47 13.47 -24.72
C GLU A 546 5.93 14.81 -25.29
N ALA A 547 6.10 15.84 -24.45
CA ALA A 547 6.54 17.16 -24.90
C ALA A 547 8.01 17.18 -25.35
N VAL A 548 8.90 16.47 -24.64
CA VAL A 548 10.34 16.52 -24.90
C VAL A 548 10.74 15.57 -26.03
N LEU A 549 10.19 14.37 -26.09
CA LEU A 549 10.47 13.36 -27.11
C LEU A 549 9.14 12.86 -27.73
N PRO A 550 8.39 13.75 -28.43
CA PRO A 550 7.09 13.40 -28.96
C PRO A 550 7.21 12.27 -29.99
N ARG A 551 6.39 11.23 -29.84
CA ARG A 551 6.20 10.23 -30.89
C ARG A 551 5.41 10.82 -32.06
N PHE A 552 4.39 11.61 -31.77
CA PHE A 552 3.48 12.18 -32.75
C PHE A 552 3.74 13.69 -32.93
N SER A 553 3.42 14.23 -34.10
CA SER A 553 3.65 15.64 -34.38
C SER A 553 2.58 16.52 -33.71
N HIS A 554 2.99 17.43 -32.83
CA HIS A 554 2.11 18.43 -32.22
C HIS A 554 2.34 19.81 -32.83
N ILE A 555 2.01 19.95 -34.12
CA ILE A 555 2.24 21.18 -34.89
C ILE A 555 1.46 22.35 -34.29
N TYR A 556 0.21 22.11 -33.88
CA TYR A 556 -0.64 23.13 -33.26
C TYR A 556 -0.11 23.52 -31.88
N GLY A 557 0.49 22.57 -31.16
CA GLY A 557 1.09 22.68 -29.83
C GLY A 557 2.49 23.30 -29.83
N GLY A 558 3.10 23.43 -31.00
CA GLY A 558 4.46 23.96 -31.17
C GLY A 558 5.55 22.94 -30.83
N PHE A 559 5.21 21.66 -30.65
CA PHE A 559 6.19 20.59 -30.47
C PHE A 559 6.44 19.91 -31.81
N GLY A 560 7.62 20.17 -32.38
CA GLY A 560 8.08 19.50 -33.59
C GLY A 560 8.49 18.05 -33.33
N HIS A 561 8.59 17.27 -34.41
CA HIS A 561 9.01 15.88 -34.39
C HIS A 561 10.27 15.62 -33.55
N SER A 562 10.33 14.43 -32.93
CA SER A 562 11.53 14.00 -32.23
C SER A 562 12.68 13.75 -33.23
N PRO A 563 13.90 14.28 -32.96
CA PRO A 563 15.04 14.04 -33.82
C PRO A 563 15.43 12.56 -33.77
N ARG A 564 15.83 12.01 -34.93
CA ARG A 564 16.24 10.59 -35.03
C ARG A 564 17.46 10.24 -34.16
N HIS A 565 18.27 11.23 -33.80
CA HIS A 565 19.51 11.06 -33.03
C HIS A 565 19.57 12.04 -31.87
N GLY A 566 20.37 11.71 -30.84
CA GLY A 566 20.59 12.61 -29.70
C GLY A 566 19.44 12.67 -28.69
N LEU A 567 18.50 11.72 -28.73
CA LEU A 567 17.34 11.62 -27.84
C LEU A 567 17.73 11.77 -26.35
N GLN A 568 18.78 11.05 -25.92
CA GLN A 568 19.26 11.14 -24.53
C GLN A 568 19.79 12.52 -24.16
N ARG A 569 20.50 13.21 -25.08
CA ARG A 569 21.00 14.57 -24.83
C ARG A 569 19.84 15.55 -24.68
N ARG A 570 18.84 15.47 -25.55
CA ARG A 570 17.62 16.30 -25.50
C ARG A 570 16.84 16.04 -24.20
N LEU A 571 16.61 14.77 -23.86
CA LEU A 571 15.92 14.38 -22.63
C LEU A 571 16.65 14.90 -21.40
N ASN A 572 17.96 14.63 -21.29
CA ASN A 572 18.73 15.02 -20.10
C ASN A 572 18.91 16.53 -19.97
N ALA A 573 18.97 17.28 -21.06
CA ALA A 573 19.01 18.74 -21.01
C ALA A 573 17.76 19.29 -20.29
N ALA A 574 16.57 18.93 -20.75
CA ALA A 574 15.31 19.37 -20.13
C ALA A 574 15.11 18.77 -18.73
N ARG A 575 15.52 17.50 -18.53
CA ARG A 575 15.31 16.78 -17.26
C ARG A 575 16.11 17.40 -16.12
N ARG A 576 17.35 17.80 -16.38
CA ARG A 576 18.23 18.44 -15.38
C ARG A 576 17.68 19.79 -14.91
N GLU A 577 16.93 20.47 -15.76
CA GLU A 577 16.34 21.77 -15.47
C GLU A 577 15.03 21.64 -14.69
N TYR A 578 14.14 20.71 -15.08
CA TYR A 578 12.75 20.70 -14.59
C TYR A 578 12.27 19.40 -13.93
N MET A 579 13.04 18.31 -13.94
CA MET A 579 12.52 16.99 -13.52
C MET A 579 13.35 16.31 -12.42
N CYS A 580 14.48 16.89 -12.04
CA CYS A 580 15.35 16.36 -10.99
C CYS A 580 14.99 16.93 -9.61
N ASP A 581 15.37 16.21 -8.56
CA ASP A 581 15.34 16.75 -7.21
C ASP A 581 16.26 17.96 -7.06
N GLY A 582 15.87 18.89 -6.19
CA GLY A 582 16.56 20.18 -5.99
C GLY A 582 16.33 21.22 -7.09
N THR A 583 15.58 20.92 -8.15
CA THR A 583 15.19 21.93 -9.16
C THR A 583 14.12 22.88 -8.61
N LEU A 584 14.13 24.14 -9.07
CA LEU A 584 13.10 25.14 -8.73
C LEU A 584 11.84 24.99 -9.60
N SER A 585 11.39 23.75 -9.73
CA SER A 585 10.26 23.33 -10.55
C SER A 585 9.29 22.49 -9.71
N PRO A 586 8.02 22.30 -10.13
CA PRO A 586 7.06 21.47 -9.42
C PRO A 586 7.58 20.05 -9.13
N MET A 587 8.31 19.45 -10.07
CA MET A 587 8.85 18.10 -9.89
C MET A 587 9.89 18.07 -8.76
N GLY A 588 10.75 19.09 -8.66
CA GLY A 588 11.71 19.21 -7.57
C GLY A 588 11.02 19.22 -6.20
N GLU A 589 9.96 20.03 -6.03
CA GLU A 589 9.20 20.03 -4.78
C GLU A 589 8.48 18.71 -4.53
N PHE A 590 7.87 18.10 -5.55
CA PHE A 590 7.16 16.83 -5.38
C PHE A 590 8.08 15.70 -4.93
N LEU A 591 9.27 15.57 -5.54
CA LEU A 591 10.27 14.58 -5.17
C LEU A 591 10.77 14.81 -3.74
N SER A 592 11.05 16.07 -3.39
CA SER A 592 11.49 16.46 -2.04
C SER A 592 10.43 16.17 -0.97
N LEU A 593 9.16 16.55 -1.21
CA LEU A 593 8.04 16.29 -0.30
C LEU A 593 7.73 14.81 -0.16
N LEU A 594 7.81 14.04 -1.26
CA LEU A 594 7.59 12.59 -1.24
C LEU A 594 8.64 11.89 -0.38
N SER A 595 9.93 12.22 -0.61
CA SER A 595 11.05 11.71 0.18
C SER A 595 10.89 12.03 1.67
N TYR A 596 10.61 13.30 1.99
CA TYR A 596 10.42 13.76 3.36
C TYR A 596 9.21 13.10 4.04
N GLY A 597 8.09 12.98 3.33
CA GLY A 597 6.88 12.33 3.83
C GLY A 597 7.10 10.83 4.11
N ASN A 598 7.84 10.13 3.25
CA ASN A 598 8.19 8.72 3.45
C ASN A 598 9.16 8.53 4.63
N ALA A 599 10.13 9.44 4.82
CA ALA A 599 11.00 9.43 5.99
C ALA A 599 10.21 9.64 7.30
N LEU A 600 9.25 10.58 7.30
CA LEU A 600 8.35 10.78 8.44
C LEU A 600 7.44 9.57 8.70
N ARG A 601 6.93 8.92 7.65
CA ARG A 601 6.13 7.70 7.80
C ARG A 601 6.93 6.59 8.45
N ARG A 602 8.19 6.41 8.07
CA ARG A 602 9.10 5.43 8.67
C ARG A 602 9.45 5.75 10.12
N SER A 603 9.62 7.03 10.46
CA SER A 603 9.96 7.44 11.85
C SER A 603 8.77 7.45 12.80
N GLN A 604 7.53 7.54 12.30
CA GLN A 604 6.31 7.51 13.11
C GLN A 604 5.94 6.10 13.64
N GLY A 605 6.73 5.08 13.30
CA GLY A 605 6.49 3.69 13.69
C GLY A 605 5.29 3.07 12.95
N SER A 606 5.07 1.77 13.15
CA SER A 606 3.85 1.10 12.69
C SER A 606 2.64 1.79 13.32
N SER A 607 1.63 2.14 12.52
CA SER A 607 0.36 2.61 13.07
C SER A 607 -0.26 1.45 13.85
N PHE A 608 -0.16 1.50 15.18
CA PHE A 608 -0.81 0.51 16.04
C PHE A 608 -2.32 0.65 15.84
N ARG A 609 -2.92 -0.34 15.17
CA ARG A 609 -4.38 -0.45 15.14
C ARG A 609 -4.82 -1.13 16.42
N PHE A 610 -5.54 -0.37 17.23
CA PHE A 610 -6.14 -0.85 18.45
C PHE A 610 -7.55 -1.37 18.15
N TYR A 611 -7.83 -2.60 18.58
CA TYR A 611 -9.15 -3.21 18.49
C TYR A 611 -9.65 -3.45 19.90
N TRP A 612 -10.81 -2.89 20.21
CA TRP A 612 -11.56 -3.24 21.41
C TRP A 612 -12.40 -4.49 21.15
N SER A 613 -12.47 -5.39 22.13
CA SER A 613 -13.49 -6.43 22.15
C SER A 613 -14.89 -5.82 22.26
N ASP A 614 -15.91 -6.52 21.77
CA ASP A 614 -17.30 -6.04 21.78
C ASP A 614 -17.84 -5.73 23.18
N ASP A 615 -17.27 -6.38 24.21
CA ASP A 615 -17.59 -6.15 25.62
C ASP A 615 -16.80 -4.99 26.25
N GLY A 616 -15.86 -4.38 25.51
CA GLY A 616 -15.00 -3.29 25.98
C GLY A 616 -13.98 -3.70 27.05
N GLU A 617 -13.81 -4.99 27.33
CA GLU A 617 -12.92 -5.46 28.40
C GLU A 617 -11.52 -5.83 27.92
N VAL A 618 -11.25 -5.91 26.62
CA VAL A 618 -9.94 -6.26 26.06
C VAL A 618 -9.54 -5.31 24.94
N LEU A 619 -8.37 -4.68 25.08
CA LEU A 619 -7.70 -3.91 24.05
C LEU A 619 -6.65 -4.78 23.37
N SER A 620 -6.66 -4.90 22.05
CA SER A 620 -5.68 -5.68 21.29
C SER A 620 -5.01 -4.85 20.20
N TRP A 621 -3.73 -5.13 19.93
CA TRP A 621 -2.95 -4.51 18.86
C TRP A 621 -1.95 -5.49 18.25
N ASP A 622 -1.49 -5.18 17.03
CA ASP A 622 -0.50 -5.96 16.27
C ASP A 622 -0.79 -7.46 16.15
N GLY A 623 -2.08 -7.83 16.10
CA GLY A 623 -2.57 -9.19 15.87
C GLY A 623 -2.32 -10.20 16.99
N ASN A 624 -1.36 -9.96 17.90
CA ASN A 624 -0.92 -10.90 18.93
C ASN A 624 -0.82 -10.29 20.33
N GLN A 625 -0.87 -8.96 20.48
CA GLN A 625 -0.78 -8.31 21.78
C GLN A 625 -2.19 -7.95 22.27
N ARG A 626 -2.46 -8.21 23.55
CA ARG A 626 -3.72 -7.88 24.20
C ARG A 626 -3.50 -7.43 25.64
N LEU A 627 -4.31 -6.49 26.07
CA LEU A 627 -4.38 -5.96 27.43
C LEU A 627 -5.84 -6.05 27.86
N SER A 628 -6.14 -6.91 28.84
CA SER A 628 -7.47 -6.90 29.45
C SER A 628 -7.59 -5.76 30.45
N MET A 629 -8.79 -5.25 30.65
CA MET A 629 -9.07 -4.26 31.68
C MET A 629 -8.84 -4.82 33.09
N VAL A 630 -8.92 -6.13 33.27
CA VAL A 630 -8.52 -6.81 34.52
C VAL A 630 -7.01 -6.70 34.75
N ASP A 631 -6.20 -6.98 33.72
CA ASP A 631 -4.74 -6.87 33.79
C ASP A 631 -4.31 -5.42 33.98
N PHE A 632 -4.96 -4.49 33.28
CA PHE A 632 -4.72 -3.05 33.44
C PHE A 632 -5.05 -2.57 34.85
N ARG A 633 -6.22 -2.93 35.40
CA ARG A 633 -6.59 -2.63 36.79
C ARG A 633 -5.67 -3.35 37.79
N GLY A 634 -5.15 -4.52 37.43
CA GLY A 634 -4.17 -5.29 38.18
C GLY A 634 -2.79 -4.64 38.23
N LEU A 635 -2.38 -3.96 37.15
CA LEU A 635 -1.10 -3.25 37.04
C LEU A 635 -0.92 -2.24 38.18
N ALA A 636 -1.96 -1.43 38.45
CA ALA A 636 -1.93 -0.46 39.55
C ALA A 636 -1.71 -1.14 40.91
N ARG A 637 -2.32 -2.31 41.13
CA ARG A 637 -2.15 -3.08 42.37
C ARG A 637 -0.76 -3.70 42.46
N GLU A 638 -0.21 -4.23 41.38
CA GLU A 638 1.13 -4.84 41.39
C GLU A 638 2.23 -3.78 41.53
N VAL A 639 2.05 -2.60 40.93
CA VAL A 639 2.93 -1.44 41.16
C VAL A 639 2.88 -1.04 42.63
N LEU A 640 1.70 -0.89 43.22
CA LEU A 640 1.56 -0.59 44.66
C LEU A 640 2.19 -1.68 45.53
N ARG A 641 2.01 -2.96 45.19
CA ARG A 641 2.59 -4.09 45.93
C ARG A 641 4.11 -4.12 45.83
N SER A 642 4.66 -3.83 44.65
CA SER A 642 6.10 -3.74 44.38
C SER A 642 6.74 -2.54 45.10
N VAL A 643 6.07 -1.39 45.08
CA VAL A 643 6.49 -0.19 45.84
C VAL A 643 6.42 -0.47 47.34
N THR A 644 5.33 -1.07 47.83
CA THR A 644 5.20 -1.41 49.26
C THR A 644 6.27 -2.41 49.69
N ALA A 645 6.52 -3.46 48.90
CA ALA A 645 7.59 -4.43 49.18
C ALA A 645 9.00 -3.80 49.11
N SER A 646 9.20 -2.78 48.28
CA SER A 646 10.47 -2.05 48.20
C SER A 646 10.63 -1.07 49.35
N CYS A 647 9.57 -0.38 49.77
CA CYS A 647 9.56 0.43 50.99
C CYS A 647 9.77 -0.43 52.24
N SER A 648 9.15 -1.60 52.35
CA SER A 648 9.38 -2.54 53.46
C SER A 648 10.82 -3.06 53.50
N ARG A 649 11.50 -3.18 52.35
CA ARG A 649 12.92 -3.54 52.26
C ARG A 649 13.88 -2.39 52.59
N LEU A 650 13.39 -1.15 52.60
CA LEU A 650 14.16 0.04 52.98
C LEU A 650 13.96 0.43 54.46
N ILE A 651 12.96 -0.17 55.13
CA ILE A 651 12.61 0.06 56.54
C ILE A 651 13.14 -1.06 57.46
N MET A 652 13.64 -2.16 56.90
CA MET A 652 14.60 -3.07 57.56
C MET A 652 16.01 -2.65 57.20
#